data_AF-A0A6M0IJB7-F1
#
_entry.id   AF-A0A6M0IJB7-F1
#
_cell.length_a   1.000
_cell.length_b   1.000
_cell.length_c   1.000
_cell.angle_alpha   90.00
_cell.angle_beta   90.00
_cell.angle_gamma   90.00
#
_symmetry.space_group_name_H-M   'P 1'
#
loop_
_entity.id
_entity.type
_entity.pdbx_description
1 polymer ?
#
loop_
_entity_poly.entity_id
_entity_poly.type
_entity_poly.pdbx_seq_one_letter_code
_entity_poly.pdbx_strand_id
1 'polypeptide(L)'
;MIRLYFLLFVLFSTATIRAQDGAQRYPLIPYPTTLIPASGQFAVTAQTALIVQDNRFSGEAKQLQTLLEPALGNRLPTTGTGSKIVLQHDASITNPEGYALTITPRQVTLKASQPVGMFRAVQTIRQLLPVAIEKPEKPRASLTLPAVQIQDQPAYAWRGMHLDVSRHFYSIDYLQRFIDRLALYKFNKFHLHLTDDQGWRLEIKAYPKLTTEAAWRTFNNQDSVVLKRAVTNPDFDLPKQFIRQQNGQTQYGGFYTQTQMRDLIAYAAARHVEIIPEIDMPGHLSAAIKAYPFLSCTGQPGMGKTFSVPICPCNEPTYTFMEAVLSEVIALFPSQYVHIGADEVEKSTWSQSAACQALMKRENIKNVEELQSYFVHRIETFVQSKGKKLMVWDDALEGGLKPSTAVMYWRSWVKDAPVKAAQNGNDVVMTPVSNLYFDSPPGIQSVENVYNIAVVPEGVTAGQVKQFLGAQANIWTEYIPTENRVDYMAMPRMTALSEVVWTAKKDYPSYQKRLLQHFLRMETMGIHYRLPDLTGFAEENVFVDKATLRIKKPLDSYILRYTTDGKQPQANSPKLPADFVISTPQTVNVAAFTPSGVRGDVYSLRYQQQAYATPVSAAKLGPGLTCFYFKKQFKETKLMNDLKADSTYTINNVVVPKSVTAPSFGIQFWGNLTVPETGIYSFFYTCDDGGVLRIADRLVVDNDGNHFPIEKSGQVALQKGTHPFRAAFIEGGGGFTLKLKYSLNGSEPMAIPDSWFSH
;
A
#
# COMPACT_ATOMS: atom_id res chain seq x y z
N MET A 1 39.06 40.72 -64.76
CA MET A 1 37.75 41.18 -64.27
C MET A 1 36.74 40.03 -64.41
N ILE A 2 36.00 39.73 -63.33
CA ILE A 2 34.63 39.17 -63.28
C ILE A 2 34.49 37.69 -63.71
N ARG A 3 34.48 36.74 -62.75
CA ARG A 3 33.33 36.14 -62.00
C ARG A 3 32.52 35.10 -62.80
N LEU A 4 32.52 33.87 -62.31
CA LEU A 4 31.38 32.94 -62.42
C LEU A 4 31.26 32.15 -61.12
N TYR A 5 30.11 32.27 -60.45
CA TYR A 5 29.75 31.53 -59.23
C TYR A 5 28.77 30.42 -59.59
N PHE A 6 29.01 29.21 -59.08
CA PHE A 6 28.03 28.12 -59.01
C PHE A 6 27.83 27.76 -57.52
N LEU A 7 26.60 27.87 -57.05
CA LEU A 7 26.17 27.46 -55.71
C LEU A 7 25.99 25.93 -55.67
N LEU A 8 26.56 25.27 -54.66
CA LEU A 8 26.26 23.89 -54.30
C LEU A 8 25.67 23.88 -52.87
N PHE A 9 24.42 23.45 -52.76
CA PHE A 9 23.68 23.29 -51.51
C PHE A 9 24.02 21.91 -50.92
N VAL A 10 24.66 21.88 -49.74
CA VAL A 10 24.89 20.64 -48.98
C VAL A 10 23.85 20.57 -47.85
N LEU A 11 22.99 19.55 -47.93
CA LEU A 11 22.05 19.13 -46.90
C LEU A 11 22.80 18.66 -45.63
N PHE A 12 22.67 19.41 -44.53
CA PHE A 12 22.98 18.92 -43.19
C PHE A 12 21.81 18.08 -42.68
N SER A 13 21.94 16.75 -42.72
CA SER A 13 21.09 15.85 -41.96
C SER A 13 21.52 15.86 -40.49
N THR A 14 20.81 16.61 -39.65
CA THR A 14 20.94 16.50 -38.19
C THR A 14 20.36 15.16 -37.73
N ALA A 15 21.21 14.16 -37.59
CA ALA A 15 20.87 12.97 -36.83
C ALA A 15 20.72 13.39 -35.35
N THR A 16 19.49 13.63 -34.91
CA THR A 16 19.18 13.68 -33.48
C THR A 16 19.46 12.31 -32.89
N ILE A 17 20.65 12.15 -32.29
CA ILE A 17 20.94 11.05 -31.37
C ILE A 17 19.96 11.21 -30.23
N ARG A 18 18.85 10.45 -30.24
CA ARG A 18 18.03 10.28 -29.05
C ARG A 18 18.91 9.56 -28.03
N ALA A 19 19.44 10.31 -27.07
CA ALA A 19 19.93 9.73 -25.84
C ALA A 19 18.83 8.78 -25.33
N GLN A 20 19.13 7.49 -25.18
CA GLN A 20 18.21 6.55 -24.58
C GLN A 20 17.82 7.12 -23.21
N ASP A 21 16.51 7.24 -22.94
CA ASP A 21 16.00 7.71 -21.66
C ASP A 21 16.68 6.90 -20.55
N GLY A 22 17.44 7.56 -19.67
CA GLY A 22 18.25 6.89 -18.64
C GLY A 22 17.39 6.00 -17.72
N ALA A 23 16.12 6.37 -17.52
CA ALA A 23 15.16 5.57 -16.77
C ALA A 23 14.81 4.26 -17.47
N GLN A 24 14.86 4.21 -18.81
CA GLN A 24 14.64 2.97 -19.56
C GLN A 24 15.83 2.01 -19.51
N ARG A 25 17.05 2.54 -19.38
CA ARG A 25 18.26 1.72 -19.33
C ARG A 25 18.53 1.14 -17.93
N TYR A 26 18.10 1.84 -16.88
CA TYR A 26 18.30 1.44 -15.49
C TYR A 26 16.97 1.50 -14.70
N PRO A 27 16.06 0.55 -14.92
CA PRO A 27 14.77 0.50 -14.22
C PRO A 27 14.94 -0.06 -12.80
N LEU A 28 15.72 0.61 -11.96
CA LEU A 28 15.98 0.20 -10.59
C LEU A 28 14.91 0.73 -9.66
N ILE A 29 14.30 -0.08 -8.80
CA ILE A 29 13.47 0.38 -7.67
C ILE A 29 13.89 -0.38 -6.41
N PRO A 30 14.37 0.29 -5.35
CA PRO A 30 14.49 1.73 -5.22
C PRO A 30 15.66 2.32 -6.05
N TYR A 31 15.58 3.61 -6.38
CA TYR A 31 16.62 4.33 -7.11
C TYR A 31 17.86 4.51 -6.23
N PRO A 32 19.06 4.28 -6.76
CA PRO A 32 20.28 4.46 -5.98
C PRO A 32 20.50 5.91 -5.54
N THR A 33 21.22 6.10 -4.43
CA THR A 33 21.65 7.43 -3.98
C THR A 33 22.38 8.20 -5.09
N THR A 34 23.31 7.52 -5.78
CA THR A 34 24.05 8.02 -6.94
C THR A 34 24.15 6.93 -8.02
N LEU A 35 23.83 7.29 -9.26
CA LEU A 35 24.00 6.47 -10.47
C LEU A 35 24.64 7.31 -11.57
N ILE A 36 25.78 6.86 -12.08
CA ILE A 36 26.50 7.47 -13.21
C ILE A 36 26.40 6.52 -14.40
N PRO A 37 25.65 6.86 -15.46
CA PRO A 37 25.58 6.06 -16.68
C PRO A 37 26.97 5.87 -17.31
N ALA A 38 27.23 4.68 -17.86
CA ALA A 38 28.45 4.41 -18.62
C ALA A 38 28.12 3.71 -19.94
N SER A 39 29.01 3.77 -20.93
CA SER A 39 28.78 3.16 -22.24
C SER A 39 29.10 1.67 -22.26
N GLY A 40 28.31 0.90 -23.02
CA GLY A 40 28.51 -0.54 -23.21
C GLY A 40 27.74 -1.44 -22.25
N GLN A 41 28.07 -2.72 -22.28
CA GLN A 41 27.42 -3.78 -21.49
C GLN A 41 28.42 -4.87 -21.14
N PHE A 42 28.23 -5.51 -19.99
CA PHE A 42 28.95 -6.71 -19.57
C PHE A 42 28.13 -7.94 -19.96
N ALA A 43 28.76 -8.92 -20.61
CA ALA A 43 28.15 -10.21 -20.91
C ALA A 43 28.53 -11.24 -19.83
N VAL A 44 27.53 -11.68 -19.07
CA VAL A 44 27.67 -12.81 -18.16
C VAL A 44 27.47 -14.10 -18.95
N THR A 45 28.43 -15.01 -18.90
CA THR A 45 28.42 -16.31 -19.58
C THR A 45 28.79 -17.41 -18.59
N ALA A 46 28.64 -18.68 -18.97
CA ALA A 46 29.08 -19.81 -18.13
C ALA A 46 30.60 -19.79 -17.82
N GLN A 47 31.40 -19.04 -18.61
CA GLN A 47 32.84 -18.87 -18.41
C GLN A 47 33.21 -17.65 -17.56
N THR A 48 32.23 -16.81 -17.20
CA THR A 48 32.47 -15.64 -16.36
C THR A 48 32.87 -16.08 -14.95
N ALA A 49 34.02 -15.64 -14.45
CA ALA A 49 34.46 -16.01 -13.10
C ALA A 49 33.75 -15.19 -12.02
N LEU A 50 33.29 -15.85 -10.94
CA LEU A 50 32.79 -15.21 -9.72
C LEU A 50 33.87 -15.26 -8.63
N ILE A 51 34.54 -14.14 -8.40
CA ILE A 51 35.67 -14.02 -7.48
C ILE A 51 35.20 -13.40 -6.16
N VAL A 52 35.37 -14.11 -5.06
CA VAL A 52 35.13 -13.60 -3.70
C VAL A 52 36.48 -13.30 -3.07
N GLN A 53 36.81 -12.02 -2.90
CA GLN A 53 38.11 -11.62 -2.33
C GLN A 53 38.11 -11.63 -0.80
N ASP A 54 36.94 -11.58 -0.17
CA ASP A 54 36.79 -11.65 1.28
C ASP A 54 35.66 -12.64 1.62
N ASN A 55 35.98 -13.67 2.41
CA ASN A 55 35.08 -14.78 2.72
C ASN A 55 33.83 -14.35 3.49
N ARG A 56 33.78 -13.14 4.06
CA ARG A 56 32.55 -12.60 4.68
C ARG A 56 31.38 -12.52 3.71
N PHE A 57 31.64 -12.46 2.40
CA PHE A 57 30.61 -12.37 1.35
C PHE A 57 30.26 -13.72 0.73
N SER A 58 30.63 -14.84 1.36
CA SER A 58 30.35 -16.18 0.83
C SER A 58 28.84 -16.46 0.70
N GLY A 59 28.03 -15.91 1.61
CA GLY A 59 26.57 -16.02 1.56
C GLY A 59 25.98 -15.31 0.34
N GLU A 60 26.40 -14.06 0.10
CA GLU A 60 25.93 -13.25 -1.01
C GLU A 60 26.44 -13.79 -2.36
N ALA A 61 27.67 -14.30 -2.40
CA ALA A 61 28.20 -15.00 -3.57
C ALA A 61 27.37 -16.24 -3.92
N LYS A 62 26.97 -17.03 -2.91
CA LYS A 62 26.08 -18.18 -3.10
C LYS A 62 24.72 -17.77 -3.64
N GLN A 63 24.15 -16.66 -3.17
CA GLN A 63 22.87 -16.15 -3.69
C GLN A 63 22.97 -15.68 -5.14
N LEU A 64 24.06 -14.99 -5.49
CA LEU A 64 24.31 -14.60 -6.88
C LEU A 64 24.48 -15.84 -7.78
N GLN A 65 25.15 -16.89 -7.30
CA GLN A 65 25.20 -18.19 -8.01
C GLN A 65 23.81 -18.79 -8.18
N THR A 66 23.01 -18.88 -7.11
CA THR A 66 21.63 -19.41 -7.17
C THR A 66 20.76 -18.65 -8.16
N LEU A 67 20.96 -17.33 -8.30
CA LEU A 67 20.25 -16.51 -9.27
C LEU A 67 20.68 -16.82 -10.72
N LEU A 68 21.98 -16.96 -10.98
CA LEU A 68 22.54 -17.05 -12.33
C LEU A 68 22.58 -18.48 -12.89
N GLU A 69 22.77 -19.48 -12.03
CA GLU A 69 22.97 -20.89 -12.40
C GLU A 69 21.81 -21.43 -13.27
N PRO A 70 20.52 -21.26 -12.90
CA PRO A 70 19.42 -21.76 -13.71
C PRO A 70 19.34 -21.08 -15.10
N ALA A 71 19.74 -19.82 -15.21
CA ALA A 71 19.69 -19.06 -16.47
C ALA A 71 20.88 -19.35 -17.40
N LEU A 72 22.03 -19.78 -16.87
CA LEU A 72 23.24 -20.10 -17.64
C LEU A 72 23.44 -21.62 -17.82
N GLY A 73 22.70 -22.44 -17.07
CA GLY A 73 22.80 -23.90 -17.06
C GLY A 73 24.02 -24.46 -16.33
N ASN A 74 24.90 -23.59 -15.80
CA ASN A 74 26.09 -23.96 -15.06
C ASN A 74 26.37 -22.94 -13.97
N ARG A 75 27.05 -23.38 -12.91
CA ARG A 75 27.67 -22.47 -11.94
C ARG A 75 28.81 -21.71 -12.57
N LEU A 76 28.93 -20.43 -12.20
CA LEU A 76 30.10 -19.64 -12.57
C LEU A 76 31.36 -20.21 -11.91
N PRO A 77 32.49 -20.34 -12.63
CA PRO A 77 33.76 -20.76 -12.05
C PRO A 77 34.26 -19.75 -11.00
N THR A 78 34.95 -20.23 -9.98
CA THR A 78 35.51 -19.38 -8.91
C THR A 78 36.90 -18.83 -9.22
N THR A 79 37.46 -19.17 -10.38
CA THR A 79 38.76 -18.72 -10.88
C THR A 79 38.66 -18.45 -12.38
N GLY A 80 39.55 -17.59 -12.91
CA GLY A 80 39.60 -17.30 -14.35
C GLY A 80 40.32 -15.99 -14.66
N THR A 81 40.82 -15.86 -15.89
CA THR A 81 41.58 -14.69 -16.38
C THR A 81 40.78 -13.76 -17.29
N GLY A 82 39.58 -14.18 -17.71
CA GLY A 82 38.67 -13.42 -18.58
C GLY A 82 37.70 -12.48 -17.84
N SER A 83 36.49 -12.35 -18.38
CA SER A 83 35.41 -11.58 -17.76
C SER A 83 35.08 -12.10 -16.36
N LYS A 84 34.93 -11.19 -15.40
CA LYS A 84 34.75 -11.55 -13.99
C LYS A 84 33.78 -10.64 -13.24
N ILE A 85 33.11 -11.22 -12.26
CA ILE A 85 32.33 -10.56 -11.22
C ILE A 85 33.15 -10.68 -9.93
N VAL A 86 33.45 -9.56 -9.28
CA VAL A 86 34.32 -9.54 -8.10
C VAL A 86 33.58 -8.93 -6.92
N LEU A 87 33.53 -9.67 -5.81
CA LEU A 87 32.99 -9.22 -4.52
C LEU A 87 34.18 -8.84 -3.63
N GLN A 88 34.20 -7.60 -3.15
CA GLN A 88 35.33 -7.03 -2.42
C GLN A 88 34.89 -6.33 -1.13
N HIS A 89 35.75 -6.39 -0.12
CA HIS A 89 35.57 -5.61 1.11
C HIS A 89 36.06 -4.18 0.90
N ASP A 90 35.27 -3.21 1.34
CA ASP A 90 35.66 -1.80 1.34
C ASP A 90 35.29 -1.16 2.68
N ALA A 91 36.29 -0.92 3.52
CA ALA A 91 36.12 -0.33 4.84
C ALA A 91 35.73 1.16 4.82
N SER A 92 35.86 1.84 3.67
CA SER A 92 35.46 3.26 3.55
C SER A 92 33.94 3.43 3.51
N ILE A 93 33.19 2.36 3.25
CA ILE A 93 31.72 2.36 3.27
C ILE A 93 31.24 2.20 4.71
N THR A 94 30.83 3.30 5.32
CA THR A 94 30.49 3.36 6.76
C THR A 94 29.08 2.87 7.08
N ASN A 95 28.12 3.03 6.17
CA ASN A 95 26.78 2.48 6.34
C ASN A 95 26.82 0.94 6.16
N PRO A 96 26.35 0.13 7.12
CA PRO A 96 26.35 -1.33 7.00
C PRO A 96 25.63 -1.86 5.75
N GLU A 97 24.54 -1.20 5.35
CA GLU A 97 23.76 -1.55 4.16
C GLU A 97 24.25 -0.84 2.89
N GLY A 98 25.29 -0.02 3.00
CA GLY A 98 25.89 0.71 1.88
C GLY A 98 26.72 -0.20 0.97
N TYR A 99 26.76 0.13 -0.32
CA TYR A 99 27.57 -0.57 -1.30
C TYR A 99 28.00 0.33 -2.46
N ALA A 100 29.04 -0.10 -3.17
CA ALA A 100 29.41 0.46 -4.46
C ALA A 100 29.41 -0.63 -5.54
N LEU A 101 28.91 -0.30 -6.73
CA LEU A 101 28.82 -1.20 -7.87
C LEU A 101 29.40 -0.52 -9.10
N THR A 102 30.34 -1.18 -9.77
CA THR A 102 30.87 -0.75 -11.07
C THR A 102 30.73 -1.87 -12.10
N ILE A 103 30.06 -1.58 -13.21
CA ILE A 103 29.89 -2.47 -14.35
C ILE A 103 30.59 -1.85 -15.55
N THR A 104 31.58 -2.56 -16.08
CA THR A 104 32.28 -2.24 -17.33
C THR A 104 32.12 -3.40 -18.32
N PRO A 105 32.42 -3.23 -19.61
CA PRO A 105 32.37 -4.34 -20.55
C PRO A 105 33.23 -5.56 -20.20
N ARG A 106 34.25 -5.40 -19.33
CA ARG A 106 35.19 -6.48 -18.95
C ARG A 106 35.01 -7.01 -17.53
N GLN A 107 34.38 -6.24 -16.63
CA GLN A 107 34.32 -6.60 -15.21
C GLN A 107 33.12 -5.96 -14.50
N VAL A 108 32.51 -6.73 -13.61
CA VAL A 108 31.59 -6.26 -12.57
C VAL A 108 32.34 -6.26 -11.23
N THR A 109 32.22 -5.19 -10.45
CA THR A 109 32.83 -5.09 -9.12
C THR A 109 31.78 -4.61 -8.13
N LEU A 110 31.57 -5.41 -7.09
CA LEU A 110 30.69 -5.16 -5.97
C LEU A 110 31.56 -4.93 -4.73
N LYS A 111 31.33 -3.83 -4.03
CA LYS A 111 32.05 -3.46 -2.80
C LYS A 111 31.08 -3.18 -1.68
N ALA A 112 31.37 -3.67 -0.48
CA ALA A 112 30.63 -3.36 0.74
C ALA A 112 31.53 -3.52 1.97
N SER A 113 31.14 -2.94 3.11
CA SER A 113 31.82 -3.19 4.40
C SER A 113 31.24 -4.40 5.14
N GLN A 114 29.93 -4.64 5.00
CA GLN A 114 29.19 -5.71 5.65
C GLN A 114 28.43 -6.59 4.65
N PRO A 115 28.11 -7.86 5.00
CA PRO A 115 27.35 -8.78 4.15
C PRO A 115 26.00 -8.20 3.67
N VAL A 116 25.28 -7.47 4.53
CA VAL A 116 24.01 -6.83 4.15
C VAL A 116 24.16 -5.83 3.01
N GLY A 117 25.18 -4.96 3.01
CA GLY A 117 25.46 -4.06 1.88
C GLY A 117 25.75 -4.82 0.59
N MET A 118 26.54 -5.90 0.68
CA MET A 118 26.82 -6.77 -0.48
C MET A 118 25.53 -7.42 -1.01
N PHE A 119 24.61 -7.81 -0.13
CA PHE A 119 23.31 -8.34 -0.53
C PHE A 119 22.47 -7.31 -1.29
N ARG A 120 22.45 -6.05 -0.83
CA ARG A 120 21.75 -4.96 -1.54
C ARG A 120 22.34 -4.75 -2.94
N ALA A 121 23.66 -4.88 -3.08
CA ALA A 121 24.33 -4.84 -4.39
C ALA A 121 23.90 -5.99 -5.31
N VAL A 122 23.74 -7.21 -4.78
CA VAL A 122 23.22 -8.37 -5.51
C VAL A 122 21.77 -8.14 -5.97
N GLN A 123 20.90 -7.53 -5.15
CA GLN A 123 19.54 -7.18 -5.56
C GLN A 123 19.52 -6.13 -6.67
N THR A 124 20.45 -5.17 -6.65
CA THR A 124 20.63 -4.21 -7.75
C THR A 124 21.07 -4.92 -9.04
N ILE A 125 22.02 -5.88 -8.96
CA ILE A 125 22.38 -6.73 -10.11
C ILE A 125 21.15 -7.50 -10.63
N ARG A 126 20.35 -8.12 -9.76
CA ARG A 126 19.14 -8.85 -10.13
C ARG A 126 18.17 -8.00 -10.95
N GLN A 127 17.97 -6.74 -10.56
CA GLN A 127 17.09 -5.81 -11.28
C GLN A 127 17.69 -5.31 -12.61
N LEU A 128 19.02 -5.16 -12.69
CA LEU A 128 19.72 -4.79 -13.93
C LEU A 128 19.79 -5.93 -14.95
N LEU A 129 19.70 -7.19 -14.50
CA LEU A 129 19.62 -8.35 -15.40
C LEU A 129 18.29 -8.36 -16.17
N PRO A 130 18.25 -8.97 -17.38
CA PRO A 130 17.01 -9.12 -18.13
C PRO A 130 15.94 -9.84 -17.32
N VAL A 131 14.67 -9.45 -17.47
CA VAL A 131 13.52 -10.00 -16.70
C VAL A 131 13.44 -11.54 -16.73
N ALA A 132 13.88 -12.16 -17.82
CA ALA A 132 13.94 -13.62 -17.95
C ALA A 132 14.78 -14.34 -16.87
N ILE A 133 15.59 -13.61 -16.10
CA ILE A 133 16.31 -14.14 -14.94
C ILE A 133 15.36 -14.65 -13.84
N GLU A 134 14.16 -14.10 -13.73
CA GLU A 134 13.21 -14.46 -12.66
C GLU A 134 12.58 -15.84 -12.89
N LYS A 135 12.49 -16.27 -14.15
CA LYS A 135 11.93 -17.57 -14.53
C LYS A 135 12.63 -18.09 -15.80
N PRO A 136 13.86 -18.63 -15.67
CA PRO A 136 14.61 -19.12 -16.82
C PRO A 136 14.00 -20.43 -17.33
N GLU A 137 13.42 -20.40 -18.53
CA GLU A 137 12.85 -21.59 -19.18
C GLU A 137 13.92 -22.50 -19.80
N LYS A 138 15.00 -21.91 -20.29
CA LYS A 138 16.13 -22.61 -20.91
C LYS A 138 17.44 -21.83 -20.68
N PRO A 139 18.59 -22.54 -20.57
CA PRO A 139 19.88 -21.90 -20.49
C PRO A 139 20.12 -20.94 -21.66
N ARG A 140 20.72 -19.79 -21.37
CA ARG A 140 21.12 -18.77 -22.34
C ARG A 140 22.64 -18.75 -22.46
N ALA A 141 23.13 -18.53 -23.68
CA ALA A 141 24.56 -18.39 -23.92
C ALA A 141 25.15 -17.17 -23.19
N SER A 142 24.37 -16.09 -23.04
CA SER A 142 24.76 -14.91 -22.27
C SER A 142 23.57 -14.17 -21.67
N LEU A 143 23.85 -13.46 -20.56
CA LEU A 143 23.00 -12.44 -19.95
C LEU A 143 23.73 -11.10 -20.02
N THR A 144 23.00 -10.00 -20.17
CA THR A 144 23.60 -8.66 -20.32
C THR A 144 23.36 -7.81 -19.09
N LEU A 145 24.38 -7.06 -18.69
CA LEU A 145 24.32 -6.03 -17.65
C LEU A 145 24.74 -4.69 -18.27
N PRO A 146 23.95 -3.61 -18.16
CA PRO A 146 24.35 -2.32 -18.69
C PRO A 146 25.52 -1.74 -17.87
N ALA A 147 26.51 -1.15 -18.55
CA ALA A 147 27.62 -0.48 -17.88
C ALA A 147 27.12 0.70 -17.04
N VAL A 148 27.60 0.82 -15.80
CA VAL A 148 27.15 1.82 -14.82
C VAL A 148 28.12 1.92 -13.65
N GLN A 149 28.15 3.06 -12.96
CA GLN A 149 28.75 3.20 -11.63
C GLN A 149 27.67 3.64 -10.63
N ILE A 150 27.60 2.96 -9.49
CA ILE A 150 26.60 3.19 -8.44
C ILE A 150 27.31 3.29 -7.09
N GLN A 151 26.89 4.26 -6.29
CA GLN A 151 27.16 4.36 -4.85
C GLN A 151 25.81 4.52 -4.16
N ASP A 152 25.50 3.64 -3.22
CA ASP A 152 24.13 3.52 -2.73
C ASP A 152 24.08 3.10 -1.26
N GLN A 153 23.09 3.64 -0.55
CA GLN A 153 22.79 3.33 0.84
C GLN A 153 21.34 3.75 1.16
N PRO A 154 20.69 3.14 2.16
CA PRO A 154 19.34 3.54 2.54
C PRO A 154 19.34 4.88 3.29
N ALA A 155 18.29 5.68 3.07
CA ALA A 155 18.00 6.90 3.80
C ALA A 155 17.50 6.64 5.23
N TYR A 156 16.78 5.54 5.44
CA TYR A 156 16.20 5.16 6.73
C TYR A 156 16.59 3.74 7.13
N ALA A 157 16.80 3.53 8.44
CA ALA A 157 17.20 2.24 9.00
C ALA A 157 16.04 1.24 9.06
N TRP A 158 14.80 1.73 9.17
CA TRP A 158 13.58 0.92 9.20
C TRP A 158 12.85 1.00 7.86
N ARG A 159 12.79 -0.14 7.15
CA ARG A 159 12.07 -0.26 5.89
C ARG A 159 11.22 -1.52 6.02
N GLY A 160 9.98 -1.32 6.46
CA GLY A 160 9.13 -2.40 6.92
C GLY A 160 7.91 -2.69 6.05
N MET A 161 7.47 -3.93 6.12
CA MET A 161 6.12 -4.34 5.76
C MET A 161 5.55 -5.15 6.93
N HIS A 162 4.28 -4.92 7.23
CA HIS A 162 3.50 -5.70 8.18
C HIS A 162 2.54 -6.63 7.44
N LEU A 163 2.35 -7.84 7.97
CA LEU A 163 1.31 -8.76 7.54
C LEU A 163 0.60 -9.36 8.75
N ASP A 164 -0.70 -9.12 8.82
CA ASP A 164 -1.62 -9.82 9.70
C ASP A 164 -1.85 -11.23 9.17
N VAL A 165 -1.54 -12.23 9.99
CA VAL A 165 -1.79 -13.64 9.70
C VAL A 165 -2.85 -14.23 10.65
N SER A 166 -3.43 -13.37 11.49
CA SER A 166 -4.47 -13.68 12.46
C SER A 166 -5.86 -13.66 11.83
N ARG A 167 -6.29 -12.57 11.20
CA ARG A 167 -7.67 -12.49 10.67
C ARG A 167 -7.89 -13.54 9.58
N HIS A 168 -6.97 -13.63 8.63
CA HIS A 168 -6.86 -14.78 7.72
C HIS A 168 -5.44 -15.36 7.73
N PHE A 169 -5.34 -16.69 7.63
CA PHE A 169 -4.07 -17.43 7.78
C PHE A 169 -3.40 -17.68 6.42
N TYR A 170 -2.05 -17.68 6.42
CA TYR A 170 -1.22 -17.84 5.22
C TYR A 170 -0.19 -18.95 5.39
N SER A 171 0.18 -19.59 4.27
CA SER A 171 1.17 -20.67 4.28
C SER A 171 2.59 -20.16 4.57
N ILE A 172 3.44 -20.99 5.18
CA ILE A 172 4.88 -20.68 5.36
C ILE A 172 5.57 -20.41 4.02
N ASP A 173 5.22 -21.17 3.00
CA ASP A 173 5.73 -21.02 1.64
C ASP A 173 5.40 -19.64 1.05
N TYR A 174 4.20 -19.11 1.33
CA TYR A 174 3.87 -17.74 0.97
C TYR A 174 4.65 -16.70 1.75
N LEU A 175 4.84 -16.89 3.07
CA LEU A 175 5.67 -15.98 3.86
C LEU A 175 7.11 -15.91 3.31
N GLN A 176 7.66 -17.03 2.84
CA GLN A 176 8.96 -17.06 2.14
C GLN A 176 8.93 -16.24 0.84
N ARG A 177 7.91 -16.42 -0.02
CA ARG A 177 7.73 -15.59 -1.23
C ARG A 177 7.55 -14.11 -0.92
N PHE A 178 6.85 -13.77 0.17
CA PHE A 178 6.69 -12.40 0.60
C PHE A 178 8.05 -11.80 0.99
N ILE A 179 8.86 -12.53 1.77
CA ILE A 179 10.24 -12.14 2.10
C ILE A 179 11.12 -11.98 0.84
N ASP A 180 10.98 -12.83 -0.18
CA ASP A 180 11.71 -12.67 -1.44
C ASP A 180 11.41 -11.31 -2.11
N ARG A 181 10.16 -10.84 -2.01
CA ARG A 181 9.74 -9.53 -2.55
C ARG A 181 10.27 -8.38 -1.68
N LEU A 182 10.22 -8.52 -0.36
CA LEU A 182 10.84 -7.57 0.57
C LEU A 182 12.33 -7.39 0.22
N ALA A 183 13.04 -8.50 0.05
CA ALA A 183 14.45 -8.51 -0.32
C ALA A 183 14.70 -7.83 -1.68
N LEU A 184 13.92 -8.18 -2.71
CA LEU A 184 14.02 -7.58 -4.05
C LEU A 184 13.92 -6.06 -4.02
N TYR A 185 13.01 -5.53 -3.20
CA TYR A 185 12.78 -4.10 -3.01
C TYR A 185 13.48 -3.51 -1.77
N LYS A 186 14.54 -4.18 -1.29
CA LYS A 186 15.46 -3.70 -0.24
C LYS A 186 14.79 -3.33 1.10
N PHE A 187 13.62 -3.89 1.40
CA PHE A 187 13.06 -3.89 2.76
C PHE A 187 13.92 -4.75 3.69
N ASN A 188 13.97 -4.40 4.97
CA ASN A 188 14.76 -5.10 5.97
C ASN A 188 13.98 -5.49 7.23
N LYS A 189 12.72 -5.07 7.37
CA LYS A 189 11.84 -5.45 8.47
C LYS A 189 10.60 -6.16 7.94
N PHE A 190 10.25 -7.29 8.55
CA PHE A 190 8.98 -7.96 8.36
C PHE A 190 8.27 -8.06 9.70
N HIS A 191 7.28 -7.20 9.90
CA HIS A 191 6.46 -7.19 11.10
C HIS A 191 5.34 -8.22 10.94
N LEU A 192 5.34 -9.26 11.78
CA LEU A 192 4.41 -10.37 11.67
C LEU A 192 3.43 -10.35 12.84
N HIS A 193 2.17 -10.02 12.56
CA HIS A 193 1.09 -9.96 13.53
C HIS A 193 0.45 -11.33 13.70
N LEU A 194 0.86 -12.01 14.78
CA LEU A 194 0.64 -13.44 14.98
C LEU A 194 -0.63 -13.76 15.77
N THR A 195 -1.27 -12.76 16.40
CA THR A 195 -2.39 -12.99 17.30
C THR A 195 -3.36 -11.83 17.26
N ASP A 196 -4.65 -12.15 17.13
CA ASP A 196 -5.74 -11.19 17.29
C ASP A 196 -6.98 -11.92 17.83
N ASP A 197 -8.12 -11.24 17.94
CA ASP A 197 -9.40 -11.76 18.38
C ASP A 197 -9.88 -12.97 17.58
N GLN A 198 -9.57 -13.03 16.28
CA GLN A 198 -10.07 -14.07 15.35
C GLN A 198 -9.11 -15.26 15.23
N GLY A 199 -7.94 -15.21 15.86
CA GLY A 199 -7.14 -16.41 16.11
C GLY A 199 -5.71 -16.20 16.59
N TRP A 200 -5.12 -17.30 17.04
CA TRP A 200 -3.75 -17.37 17.51
C TRP A 200 -2.87 -18.21 16.58
N ARG A 201 -1.72 -17.72 16.13
CA ARG A 201 -0.97 -18.31 14.99
C ARG A 201 0.39 -18.89 15.31
N LEU A 202 0.86 -18.84 16.55
CA LEU A 202 2.17 -19.37 16.92
C LEU A 202 2.08 -20.46 17.98
N GLU A 203 2.80 -21.57 17.82
CA GLU A 203 2.88 -22.57 18.86
C GLU A 203 3.61 -22.07 20.12
N ILE A 204 2.93 -22.15 21.27
CA ILE A 204 3.49 -21.92 22.61
C ILE A 204 3.37 -23.24 23.39
N LYS A 205 4.50 -23.83 23.76
CA LYS A 205 4.55 -25.16 24.40
C LYS A 205 3.90 -25.14 25.78
N ALA A 206 4.08 -24.07 26.54
CA ALA A 206 3.47 -23.90 27.86
C ALA A 206 1.92 -23.82 27.80
N TYR A 207 1.36 -23.37 26.68
CA TYR A 207 -0.09 -23.13 26.53
C TYR A 207 -0.64 -23.74 25.23
N PRO A 208 -0.76 -25.08 25.15
CA PRO A 208 -1.12 -25.78 23.92
C PRO A 208 -2.51 -25.43 23.39
N LYS A 209 -3.45 -24.96 24.25
CA LYS A 209 -4.79 -24.55 23.79
C LYS A 209 -4.76 -23.34 22.87
N LEU A 210 -3.68 -22.56 22.89
CA LEU A 210 -3.50 -21.46 21.95
C LEU A 210 -3.49 -21.94 20.49
N THR A 211 -3.02 -23.15 20.21
CA THR A 211 -2.99 -23.69 18.84
C THR A 211 -3.97 -24.84 18.60
N THR A 212 -4.33 -25.62 19.62
CA THR A 212 -5.34 -26.67 19.46
C THR A 212 -6.77 -26.12 19.40
N GLU A 213 -7.04 -25.01 20.10
CA GLU A 213 -8.35 -24.36 20.19
C GLU A 213 -8.34 -22.94 19.58
N ALA A 214 -7.53 -22.01 20.11
CA ALA A 214 -7.60 -20.59 19.76
C ALA A 214 -7.14 -20.26 18.31
N ALA A 215 -6.40 -21.16 17.67
CA ALA A 215 -6.05 -21.04 16.25
C ALA A 215 -7.22 -21.35 15.29
N TRP A 216 -8.37 -21.78 15.79
CA TRP A 216 -9.47 -22.30 14.97
C TRP A 216 -10.79 -21.66 15.36
N ARG A 217 -11.58 -21.24 14.36
CA ARG A 217 -12.88 -20.62 14.55
C ARG A 217 -13.94 -21.21 13.63
N THR A 218 -15.19 -21.21 14.07
CA THR A 218 -16.33 -21.26 13.14
C THR A 218 -16.36 -19.96 12.34
N PHE A 219 -16.97 -19.97 11.14
CA PHE A 219 -17.02 -18.78 10.29
C PHE A 219 -17.65 -17.60 11.02
N ASN A 220 -16.98 -16.45 10.94
CA ASN A 220 -17.42 -15.18 11.52
C ASN A 220 -17.98 -14.23 10.44
N ASN A 221 -18.23 -12.97 10.81
CA ASN A 221 -18.75 -11.95 9.88
C ASN A 221 -17.75 -11.63 8.75
N GLN A 222 -16.45 -11.64 9.02
CA GLN A 222 -15.41 -11.39 8.02
C GLN A 222 -15.41 -12.50 6.97
N ASP A 223 -15.43 -13.76 7.42
CA ASP A 223 -15.52 -14.97 6.57
C ASP A 223 -16.76 -14.93 5.67
N SER A 224 -17.91 -14.51 6.24
CA SER A 224 -19.17 -14.38 5.49
C SER A 224 -19.11 -13.32 4.39
N VAL A 225 -18.44 -12.19 4.65
CA VAL A 225 -18.27 -11.11 3.66
C VAL A 225 -17.36 -11.56 2.51
N VAL A 226 -16.25 -12.22 2.81
CA VAL A 226 -15.32 -12.66 1.75
C VAL A 226 -15.92 -13.78 0.90
N LEU A 227 -16.63 -14.75 1.50
CA LEU A 227 -17.34 -15.80 0.76
C LEU A 227 -18.42 -15.23 -0.17
N LYS A 228 -19.11 -14.15 0.22
CA LYS A 228 -20.05 -13.44 -0.66
C LYS A 228 -19.34 -12.80 -1.86
N ARG A 229 -18.14 -12.23 -1.65
CA ARG A 229 -17.32 -11.62 -2.71
C ARG A 229 -16.68 -12.68 -3.61
N ALA A 230 -16.40 -13.87 -3.08
CA ALA A 230 -15.80 -14.99 -3.80
C ALA A 230 -16.61 -15.42 -5.03
N VAL A 231 -17.93 -15.19 -5.01
CA VAL A 231 -18.84 -15.48 -6.13
C VAL A 231 -18.42 -14.80 -7.44
N THR A 232 -17.88 -13.57 -7.37
CA THR A 232 -17.48 -12.79 -8.55
C THR A 232 -15.97 -12.55 -8.64
N ASN A 233 -15.24 -12.76 -7.55
CA ASN A 233 -13.79 -12.69 -7.52
C ASN A 233 -13.18 -13.79 -6.63
N PRO A 234 -12.52 -14.82 -7.21
CA PRO A 234 -11.95 -15.94 -6.46
C PRO A 234 -10.82 -15.54 -5.49
N ASP A 235 -10.24 -14.35 -5.59
CA ASP A 235 -9.25 -13.85 -4.62
C ASP A 235 -9.84 -13.69 -3.19
N PHE A 236 -11.17 -13.71 -3.07
CA PHE A 236 -11.88 -13.67 -1.80
C PHE A 236 -12.32 -15.05 -1.29
N ASP A 237 -12.01 -16.15 -1.99
CA ASP A 237 -12.36 -17.48 -1.52
C ASP A 237 -11.49 -17.89 -0.32
N LEU A 238 -12.06 -18.65 0.62
CA LEU A 238 -11.29 -19.16 1.75
C LEU A 238 -10.42 -20.35 1.29
N PRO A 239 -9.09 -20.34 1.50
CA PRO A 239 -8.25 -21.45 1.08
C PRO A 239 -8.65 -22.74 1.79
N LYS A 240 -9.07 -23.75 1.02
CA LYS A 240 -9.61 -25.03 1.52
C LYS A 240 -8.65 -25.78 2.45
N GLN A 241 -7.34 -25.60 2.25
CA GLN A 241 -6.28 -26.19 3.09
C GLN A 241 -6.29 -25.68 4.54
N PHE A 242 -6.97 -24.57 4.82
CA PHE A 242 -7.14 -23.98 6.15
C PHE A 242 -8.53 -24.26 6.74
N ILE A 243 -9.30 -25.16 6.13
CA ILE A 243 -10.62 -25.57 6.60
C ILE A 243 -10.53 -27.00 7.15
N ARG A 244 -11.09 -27.22 8.35
CA ARG A 244 -11.21 -28.57 8.96
C ARG A 244 -12.63 -28.85 9.44
N GLN A 245 -12.96 -30.13 9.56
CA GLN A 245 -14.15 -30.59 10.28
C GLN A 245 -13.73 -31.04 11.68
N GLN A 246 -14.33 -30.47 12.72
CA GLN A 246 -14.09 -30.88 14.10
C GLN A 246 -15.37 -30.76 14.92
N ASN A 247 -15.72 -31.80 15.67
CA ASN A 247 -16.92 -31.84 16.53
C ASN A 247 -18.22 -31.47 15.79
N GLY A 248 -18.36 -31.90 14.53
CA GLY A 248 -19.53 -31.57 13.69
C GLY A 248 -19.58 -30.13 13.18
N GLN A 249 -18.54 -29.32 13.40
CA GLN A 249 -18.43 -27.95 12.95
C GLN A 249 -17.35 -27.80 11.87
N THR A 250 -17.65 -27.00 10.85
CA THR A 250 -16.64 -26.51 9.91
C THR A 250 -15.88 -25.36 10.56
N GLN A 251 -14.57 -25.50 10.64
CA GLN A 251 -13.68 -24.50 11.21
C GLN A 251 -12.68 -24.01 10.19
N TYR A 252 -12.35 -22.73 10.25
CA TYR A 252 -11.23 -22.11 9.55
C TYR A 252 -10.12 -21.75 10.54
N GLY A 253 -8.87 -21.91 10.12
CA GLY A 253 -7.73 -21.55 10.96
C GLY A 253 -6.41 -22.17 10.54
N GLY A 254 -5.49 -22.20 11.49
CA GLY A 254 -4.13 -22.65 11.30
C GLY A 254 -3.16 -21.93 12.22
N PHE A 255 -1.98 -22.53 12.39
CA PHE A 255 -0.89 -21.97 13.18
C PHE A 255 0.46 -22.46 12.65
N TYR A 256 1.53 -21.76 13.01
CA TYR A 256 2.91 -22.11 12.73
C TYR A 256 3.50 -22.84 13.94
N THR A 257 4.11 -23.99 13.69
CA THR A 257 4.95 -24.64 14.70
C THR A 257 6.22 -23.82 14.94
N GLN A 258 6.85 -23.98 16.11
CA GLN A 258 8.11 -23.28 16.38
C GLN A 258 9.22 -23.68 15.39
N THR A 259 9.21 -24.91 14.88
CA THR A 259 10.16 -25.37 13.85
C THR A 259 9.95 -24.62 12.55
N GLN A 260 8.71 -24.55 12.04
CA GLN A 260 8.40 -23.80 10.83
C GLN A 260 8.77 -22.32 10.95
N MET A 261 8.51 -21.72 12.11
CA MET A 261 8.86 -20.33 12.36
C MET A 261 10.38 -20.12 12.44
N ARG A 262 11.12 -21.05 13.05
CA ARG A 262 12.60 -21.02 13.08
C ARG A 262 13.19 -21.08 11.67
N ASP A 263 12.63 -21.94 10.81
CA ASP A 263 13.06 -22.07 9.41
C ASP A 263 12.74 -20.79 8.62
N LEU A 264 11.57 -20.19 8.85
CA LEU A 264 11.19 -18.91 8.22
C LEU A 264 12.11 -17.77 8.67
N ILE A 265 12.44 -17.69 9.96
CA ILE A 265 13.38 -16.70 10.51
C ILE A 265 14.76 -16.87 9.87
N ALA A 266 15.27 -18.10 9.75
CA ALA A 266 16.55 -18.37 9.09
C ALA A 266 16.51 -17.99 7.59
N TYR A 267 15.39 -18.26 6.92
CA TYR A 267 15.16 -17.87 5.53
C TYR A 267 15.17 -16.34 5.32
N ALA A 268 14.55 -15.60 6.24
CA ALA A 268 14.55 -14.13 6.26
C ALA A 268 15.93 -13.56 6.57
N ALA A 269 16.63 -14.12 7.56
CA ALA A 269 17.98 -13.70 7.95
C ALA A 269 18.97 -13.86 6.80
N ALA A 270 18.88 -14.95 6.03
CA ALA A 270 19.71 -15.14 4.84
C ALA A 270 19.51 -14.01 3.79
N ARG A 271 18.36 -13.33 3.81
CA ARG A 271 18.01 -12.21 2.92
C ARG A 271 18.13 -10.85 3.60
N HIS A 272 18.76 -10.82 4.78
CA HIS A 272 18.92 -9.62 5.60
C HIS A 272 17.57 -8.91 5.85
N VAL A 273 16.55 -9.71 6.16
CA VAL A 273 15.23 -9.29 6.64
C VAL A 273 15.05 -9.79 8.06
N GLU A 274 14.82 -8.88 9.00
CA GLU A 274 14.50 -9.17 10.40
C GLU A 274 12.99 -9.38 10.54
N ILE A 275 12.57 -10.49 11.16
CA ILE A 275 11.16 -10.72 11.52
C ILE A 275 10.92 -10.21 12.93
N ILE A 276 9.98 -9.28 13.07
CA ILE A 276 9.53 -8.71 14.34
C ILE A 276 8.21 -9.38 14.70
N PRO A 277 8.15 -10.16 15.81
CA PRO A 277 6.91 -10.76 16.24
C PRO A 277 6.01 -9.72 16.94
N GLU A 278 4.72 -9.77 16.64
CA GLU A 278 3.69 -9.13 17.44
C GLU A 278 2.77 -10.16 18.08
N ILE A 279 2.67 -10.07 19.41
CA ILE A 279 1.64 -10.72 20.22
C ILE A 279 0.87 -9.58 20.86
N ASP A 280 -0.22 -9.17 20.24
CA ASP A 280 -0.99 -8.01 20.70
C ASP A 280 -1.58 -8.24 22.10
N MET A 281 -1.43 -7.26 22.99
CA MET A 281 -1.89 -7.24 24.37
C MET A 281 -1.88 -5.81 24.94
N PRO A 282 -2.82 -5.45 25.84
CA PRO A 282 -3.84 -6.31 26.44
C PRO A 282 -5.14 -6.41 25.60
N GLY A 283 -5.28 -5.63 24.53
CA GLY A 283 -6.36 -5.74 23.55
C GLY A 283 -6.22 -6.98 22.66
N HIS A 284 -7.15 -7.15 21.71
CA HIS A 284 -7.04 -8.10 20.59
C HIS A 284 -6.69 -9.55 20.97
N LEU A 285 -7.16 -10.05 22.11
CA LEU A 285 -6.85 -11.40 22.62
C LEU A 285 -8.08 -12.27 22.90
N SER A 286 -9.22 -11.99 22.25
CA SER A 286 -10.45 -12.79 22.45
C SER A 286 -10.24 -14.29 22.20
N ALA A 287 -9.44 -14.67 21.21
CA ALA A 287 -9.14 -16.07 20.92
C ALA A 287 -8.42 -16.75 22.11
N ALA A 288 -7.44 -16.06 22.70
CA ALA A 288 -6.72 -16.56 23.87
C ALA A 288 -7.59 -16.59 25.12
N ILE A 289 -8.40 -15.54 25.37
CA ILE A 289 -9.35 -15.48 26.50
C ILE A 289 -10.37 -16.62 26.40
N LYS A 290 -10.86 -16.96 25.20
CA LYS A 290 -11.76 -18.10 25.03
C LYS A 290 -11.14 -19.43 25.47
N ALA A 291 -9.84 -19.63 25.18
CA ALA A 291 -9.10 -20.83 25.58
C ALA A 291 -8.69 -20.81 27.06
N TYR A 292 -8.43 -19.62 27.62
CA TYR A 292 -7.98 -19.38 28.98
C TYR A 292 -8.80 -18.24 29.62
N PRO A 293 -10.03 -18.54 30.12
CA PRO A 293 -10.98 -17.50 30.55
C PRO A 293 -10.48 -16.59 31.67
N PHE A 294 -9.58 -17.09 32.53
CA PHE A 294 -8.97 -16.32 33.63
C PHE A 294 -8.18 -15.08 33.17
N LEU A 295 -7.87 -14.98 31.88
CA LEU A 295 -7.17 -13.83 31.31
C LEU A 295 -8.01 -12.56 31.32
N SER A 296 -9.33 -12.62 31.35
CA SER A 296 -10.22 -11.44 31.37
C SER A 296 -10.75 -11.16 32.78
N CYS A 297 -11.11 -9.90 33.09
CA CYS A 297 -11.61 -9.56 34.42
C CYS A 297 -13.01 -10.15 34.68
N THR A 298 -13.75 -10.47 33.62
CA THR A 298 -15.10 -11.04 33.66
C THR A 298 -15.10 -12.57 33.56
N GLY A 299 -13.95 -13.18 33.25
CA GLY A 299 -13.86 -14.60 32.95
C GLY A 299 -14.49 -14.99 31.60
N GLN A 300 -14.78 -14.04 30.71
CA GLN A 300 -15.44 -14.29 29.42
C GLN A 300 -14.86 -13.41 28.30
N PRO A 301 -14.67 -13.94 27.08
CA PRO A 301 -14.38 -13.12 25.90
C PRO A 301 -15.65 -12.36 25.46
N GLY A 302 -15.52 -11.42 24.53
CA GLY A 302 -16.68 -10.75 23.93
C GLY A 302 -16.35 -9.39 23.34
N MET A 303 -17.38 -8.67 22.92
CA MET A 303 -17.28 -7.28 22.50
C MET A 303 -17.69 -6.36 23.66
N GLY A 304 -16.84 -5.37 23.96
CA GLY A 304 -17.19 -4.21 24.76
C GLY A 304 -17.91 -3.15 23.92
N LYS A 305 -17.76 -1.87 24.29
CA LYS A 305 -18.45 -0.76 23.60
C LYS A 305 -18.00 -0.59 22.15
N THR A 306 -16.70 -0.78 21.90
CA THR A 306 -16.09 -0.51 20.58
C THR A 306 -15.18 -1.65 20.15
N PHE A 307 -14.43 -2.22 21.08
CA PHE A 307 -13.48 -3.30 20.82
C PHE A 307 -13.72 -4.49 21.73
N SER A 308 -12.96 -5.56 21.51
CA SER A 308 -13.06 -6.78 22.30
C SER A 308 -12.71 -6.56 23.78
N VAL A 309 -13.25 -7.43 24.64
CA VAL A 309 -12.90 -7.47 26.05
C VAL A 309 -11.40 -7.79 26.17
N PRO A 310 -10.59 -6.91 26.77
CA PRO A 310 -9.15 -7.12 26.87
C PRO A 310 -8.80 -8.07 28.02
N ILE A 311 -7.52 -8.42 28.05
CA ILE A 311 -6.89 -9.04 29.20
C ILE A 311 -7.05 -8.15 30.45
N CYS A 312 -7.18 -8.79 31.62
CA CYS A 312 -7.23 -8.15 32.92
C CYS A 312 -5.82 -7.80 33.42
N PRO A 313 -5.45 -6.51 33.51
CA PRO A 313 -4.12 -6.10 33.98
C PRO A 313 -3.98 -6.21 35.52
N CYS A 314 -5.04 -6.64 36.20
CA CYS A 314 -5.19 -6.55 37.65
C CYS A 314 -4.94 -7.85 38.39
N ASN A 315 -4.67 -8.94 37.65
CA ASN A 315 -4.53 -10.29 38.17
C ASN A 315 -3.13 -10.83 37.89
N GLU A 316 -2.45 -11.38 38.90
CA GLU A 316 -1.10 -11.96 38.74
C GLU A 316 -1.03 -13.14 37.75
N PRO A 317 -2.02 -14.06 37.68
CA PRO A 317 -2.02 -15.12 36.68
C PRO A 317 -1.96 -14.63 35.24
N THR A 318 -2.47 -13.43 34.95
CA THR A 318 -2.30 -12.79 33.64
C THR A 318 -0.83 -12.61 33.29
N TYR A 319 -0.05 -12.04 34.21
CA TYR A 319 1.36 -11.77 33.96
C TYR A 319 2.17 -13.05 33.88
N THR A 320 1.88 -14.05 34.71
CA THR A 320 2.50 -15.39 34.59
C THR A 320 2.29 -15.98 33.20
N PHE A 321 1.06 -15.87 32.66
CA PHE A 321 0.76 -16.33 31.31
C PHE A 321 1.52 -15.54 30.24
N MET A 322 1.45 -14.20 30.30
CA MET A 322 2.08 -13.31 29.31
C MET A 322 3.61 -13.47 29.30
N GLU A 323 4.25 -13.55 30.47
CA GLU A 323 5.70 -13.73 30.59
C GLU A 323 6.16 -15.10 30.08
N ALA A 324 5.37 -16.15 30.28
CA ALA A 324 5.67 -17.48 29.73
C ALA A 324 5.53 -17.51 28.19
N VAL A 325 4.47 -16.92 27.64
CA VAL A 325 4.30 -16.73 26.19
C VAL A 325 5.47 -15.94 25.61
N LEU A 326 5.75 -14.77 26.17
CA LEU A 326 6.81 -13.88 25.69
C LEU A 326 8.20 -14.51 25.88
N SER A 327 8.42 -15.35 26.89
CA SER A 327 9.67 -16.11 27.03
C SER A 327 9.93 -17.01 25.82
N GLU A 328 8.92 -17.77 25.38
CA GLU A 328 9.05 -18.65 24.21
C GLU A 328 9.22 -17.85 22.91
N VAL A 329 8.46 -16.76 22.76
CA VAL A 329 8.59 -15.85 21.59
C VAL A 329 9.98 -15.21 21.56
N ILE A 330 10.45 -14.62 22.65
CA ILE A 330 11.77 -13.97 22.73
C ILE A 330 12.91 -14.96 22.45
N ALA A 331 12.78 -16.20 22.92
CA ALA A 331 13.75 -17.26 22.64
C ALA A 331 13.76 -17.71 21.17
N LEU A 332 12.62 -17.60 20.48
CA LEU A 332 12.47 -18.00 19.08
C LEU A 332 12.93 -16.90 18.11
N PHE A 333 12.62 -15.63 18.40
CA PHE A 333 12.87 -14.51 17.50
C PHE A 333 14.17 -13.76 17.85
N PRO A 334 15.16 -13.70 16.93
CA PRO A 334 16.43 -13.01 17.18
C PRO A 334 16.28 -11.48 17.19
N SER A 335 15.17 -10.95 16.67
CA SER A 335 14.88 -9.51 16.61
C SER A 335 15.16 -8.79 17.92
N GLN A 336 15.70 -7.58 17.85
CA GLN A 336 15.88 -6.76 19.05
C GLN A 336 14.55 -6.22 19.56
N TYR A 337 13.53 -6.14 18.71
CA TYR A 337 12.21 -5.64 19.03
C TYR A 337 11.21 -6.79 19.26
N VAL A 338 10.34 -6.60 20.24
CA VAL A 338 9.11 -7.38 20.45
C VAL A 338 7.96 -6.39 20.44
N HIS A 339 7.01 -6.59 19.53
CA HIS A 339 5.81 -5.76 19.47
C HIS A 339 4.72 -6.38 20.33
N ILE A 340 4.03 -5.56 21.12
CA ILE A 340 2.90 -6.02 21.96
C ILE A 340 1.58 -5.36 21.58
N GLY A 341 1.54 -4.59 20.49
CA GLY A 341 0.35 -3.91 20.03
C GLY A 341 -0.07 -2.80 20.97
N ALA A 342 -1.02 -3.09 21.86
CA ALA A 342 -1.62 -2.18 22.84
C ALA A 342 -2.47 -1.06 22.21
N ASP A 343 -2.98 -1.29 21.02
CA ASP A 343 -4.01 -0.49 20.35
C ASP A 343 -5.42 -0.87 20.81
N GLU A 344 -6.36 0.05 20.57
CA GLU A 344 -7.81 -0.22 20.61
C GLU A 344 -8.33 -0.92 21.89
N VAL A 345 -7.68 -0.70 23.04
CA VAL A 345 -8.01 -1.39 24.29
C VAL A 345 -9.33 -0.89 24.89
N GLU A 346 -10.31 -1.79 25.01
CA GLU A 346 -11.61 -1.52 25.64
C GLU A 346 -11.54 -1.60 27.17
N LYS A 347 -11.63 -0.47 27.87
CA LYS A 347 -11.32 -0.37 29.30
C LYS A 347 -12.54 -0.46 30.24
N SER A 348 -13.75 -0.64 29.71
CA SER A 348 -15.00 -0.62 30.49
C SER A 348 -15.04 -1.75 31.52
N THR A 349 -14.58 -2.94 31.16
CA THR A 349 -14.55 -4.10 32.08
C THR A 349 -13.57 -3.88 33.24
N TRP A 350 -12.47 -3.15 33.02
CA TRP A 350 -11.52 -2.79 34.07
C TRP A 350 -12.13 -1.82 35.07
N SER A 351 -12.87 -0.81 34.59
CA SER A 351 -13.52 0.17 35.46
C SER A 351 -14.54 -0.45 36.44
N GLN A 352 -15.13 -1.58 36.04
CA GLN A 352 -16.12 -2.32 36.82
C GLN A 352 -15.50 -3.42 37.71
N SER A 353 -14.20 -3.69 37.55
CA SER A 353 -13.52 -4.77 38.26
C SER A 353 -13.04 -4.33 39.65
N ALA A 354 -13.51 -5.03 40.69
CA ALA A 354 -13.06 -4.81 42.07
C ALA A 354 -11.54 -5.03 42.23
N ALA A 355 -10.97 -6.01 41.51
CA ALA A 355 -9.54 -6.25 41.51
C ALA A 355 -8.76 -5.06 40.90
N CYS A 356 -9.29 -4.48 39.83
CA CYS A 356 -8.69 -3.29 39.21
C CYS A 356 -8.81 -2.05 40.08
N GLN A 357 -9.96 -1.83 40.72
CA GLN A 357 -10.12 -0.73 41.67
C GLN A 357 -9.16 -0.88 42.87
N ALA A 358 -8.96 -2.10 43.37
CA ALA A 358 -8.00 -2.37 44.44
C ALA A 358 -6.54 -2.14 44.00
N LEU A 359 -6.18 -2.60 42.79
CA LEU A 359 -4.86 -2.35 42.21
C LEU A 359 -4.60 -0.85 42.02
N MET A 360 -5.56 -0.14 41.43
CA MET A 360 -5.42 1.30 41.18
C MET A 360 -5.23 2.07 42.48
N LYS A 361 -5.95 1.71 43.55
CA LYS A 361 -5.75 2.29 44.88
C LYS A 361 -4.37 1.96 45.46
N ARG A 362 -3.87 0.74 45.27
CA ARG A 362 -2.57 0.29 45.80
C ARG A 362 -1.40 1.01 45.11
N GLU A 363 -1.46 1.15 43.79
CA GLU A 363 -0.39 1.71 42.95
C GLU A 363 -0.57 3.20 42.67
N ASN A 364 -1.59 3.84 43.26
CA ASN A 364 -1.92 5.26 43.05
C ASN A 364 -2.16 5.62 41.57
N ILE A 365 -2.83 4.72 40.83
CA ILE A 365 -3.22 4.89 39.43
C ILE A 365 -4.55 5.66 39.37
N LYS A 366 -4.59 6.76 38.61
CA LYS A 366 -5.71 7.70 38.66
C LYS A 366 -6.89 7.31 37.78
N ASN A 367 -6.63 6.65 36.66
CA ASN A 367 -7.63 6.31 35.66
C ASN A 367 -7.24 5.03 34.90
N VAL A 368 -8.12 4.56 34.03
CA VAL A 368 -7.94 3.29 33.32
C VAL A 368 -6.90 3.39 32.20
N GLU A 369 -6.59 4.59 31.72
CA GLU A 369 -5.52 4.87 30.76
C GLU A 369 -4.14 4.69 31.41
N GLU A 370 -3.94 5.21 32.62
CA GLU A 370 -2.76 4.95 33.43
C GLU A 370 -2.67 3.45 33.83
N LEU A 371 -3.81 2.75 33.98
CA LEU A 371 -3.83 1.30 34.22
C LEU A 371 -3.34 0.49 33.00
N GLN A 372 -3.67 0.90 31.77
CA GLN A 372 -3.07 0.33 30.56
C GLN A 372 -1.55 0.54 30.57
N SER A 373 -1.11 1.74 30.95
CA SER A 373 0.33 2.07 31.00
C SER A 373 1.05 1.27 32.07
N TYR A 374 0.42 1.00 33.21
CA TYR A 374 0.94 0.07 34.22
C TYR A 374 1.20 -1.33 33.63
N PHE A 375 0.25 -1.88 32.86
CA PHE A 375 0.42 -3.16 32.18
C PHE A 375 1.59 -3.10 31.19
N VAL A 376 1.63 -2.09 30.32
CA VAL A 376 2.69 -1.90 29.32
C VAL A 376 4.05 -1.78 29.99
N HIS A 377 4.19 -0.99 31.07
CA HIS A 377 5.44 -0.84 31.80
C HIS A 377 5.93 -2.12 32.46
N ARG A 378 5.01 -2.96 32.93
CA ARG A 378 5.36 -4.26 33.53
C ARG A 378 5.86 -5.23 32.47
N ILE A 379 5.18 -5.32 31.33
CA ILE A 379 5.64 -6.12 30.18
C ILE A 379 6.96 -5.58 29.62
N GLU A 380 7.12 -4.27 29.50
CA GLU A 380 8.37 -3.63 29.08
C GLU A 380 9.54 -4.06 29.98
N THR A 381 9.34 -4.01 31.31
CA THR A 381 10.36 -4.41 32.29
C THR A 381 10.77 -5.87 32.09
N PHE A 382 9.80 -6.75 31.85
CA PHE A 382 10.08 -8.15 31.52
C PHE A 382 10.86 -8.30 30.21
N VAL A 383 10.42 -7.64 29.12
CA VAL A 383 11.08 -7.68 27.81
C VAL A 383 12.52 -7.15 27.89
N GLN A 384 12.74 -6.06 28.63
CA GLN A 384 14.06 -5.49 28.87
C GLN A 384 14.96 -6.42 29.70
N SER A 385 14.40 -7.15 30.68
CA SER A 385 15.16 -8.16 31.44
C SER A 385 15.71 -9.29 30.54
N LYS A 386 15.14 -9.47 29.35
CA LYS A 386 15.60 -10.42 28.32
C LYS A 386 16.50 -9.76 27.26
N GLY A 387 16.92 -8.52 27.46
CA GLY A 387 17.81 -7.78 26.54
C GLY A 387 17.12 -7.33 25.24
N LYS A 388 15.80 -7.20 25.25
CA LYS A 388 14.99 -6.78 24.09
C LYS A 388 14.40 -5.38 24.31
N LYS A 389 13.95 -4.76 23.22
CA LYS A 389 13.22 -3.49 23.20
C LYS A 389 11.75 -3.74 22.95
N LEU A 390 10.88 -3.04 23.69
CA LEU A 390 9.45 -3.09 23.47
C LEU A 390 9.05 -2.15 22.33
N MET A 391 8.05 -2.56 21.54
CA MET A 391 7.38 -1.72 20.56
C MET A 391 5.86 -1.81 20.73
N VAL A 392 5.17 -0.69 20.50
CA VAL A 392 3.72 -0.54 20.66
C VAL A 392 3.14 0.35 19.56
N TRP A 393 1.83 0.26 19.32
CA TRP A 393 1.07 1.26 18.58
C TRP A 393 0.93 2.55 19.39
N ASP A 394 0.70 3.67 18.70
CA ASP A 394 0.73 5.00 19.29
C ASP A 394 -0.40 5.29 20.31
N ASP A 395 -1.44 4.46 20.40
CA ASP A 395 -2.49 4.48 21.43
C ASP A 395 -1.90 4.44 22.84
N ALA A 396 -0.83 3.67 23.04
CA ALA A 396 -0.19 3.51 24.34
C ALA A 396 0.44 4.82 24.87
N LEU A 397 0.57 5.87 24.05
CA LEU A 397 1.00 7.20 24.51
C LEU A 397 0.02 7.85 25.50
N GLU A 398 -1.27 7.51 25.47
CA GLU A 398 -2.32 8.22 26.21
C GLU A 398 -2.15 8.18 27.73
N GLY A 399 -1.63 7.09 28.29
CA GLY A 399 -1.35 6.98 29.72
C GLY A 399 0.13 7.15 30.09
N GLY A 400 0.99 7.44 29.10
CA GLY A 400 2.43 7.65 29.25
C GLY A 400 3.29 6.43 28.93
N LEU A 401 4.40 6.65 28.22
CA LEU A 401 5.39 5.62 27.85
C LEU A 401 6.79 5.99 28.33
N LYS A 402 7.61 4.98 28.63
CA LYS A 402 9.05 5.20 28.86
C LYS A 402 9.77 5.55 27.55
N PRO A 403 10.82 6.39 27.57
CA PRO A 403 11.60 6.74 26.37
C PRO A 403 12.24 5.52 25.66
N SER A 404 12.43 4.41 26.37
CA SER A 404 13.00 3.17 25.85
C SER A 404 12.07 2.37 24.93
N THR A 405 10.76 2.63 24.96
CA THR A 405 9.78 1.97 24.11
C THR A 405 9.77 2.60 22.72
N ALA A 406 9.75 1.78 21.66
CA ALA A 406 9.56 2.28 20.30
C ALA A 406 8.06 2.37 19.96
N VAL A 407 7.68 3.31 19.10
CA VAL A 407 6.27 3.61 18.79
C VAL A 407 6.03 3.49 17.28
N MET A 408 4.98 2.74 16.89
CA MET A 408 4.44 2.76 15.53
C MET A 408 3.26 3.73 15.45
N TYR A 409 3.40 4.77 14.62
CA TYR A 409 2.38 5.81 14.44
C TYR A 409 1.40 5.45 13.32
N TRP A 410 0.16 5.10 13.68
CA TRP A 410 -0.87 4.68 12.73
C TRP A 410 -2.07 5.62 12.66
N ARG A 411 -2.42 6.30 13.75
CA ARG A 411 -3.63 7.15 13.86
C ARG A 411 -3.42 8.50 13.18
N SER A 412 -3.58 8.53 11.85
CA SER A 412 -3.39 9.74 11.03
C SER A 412 -4.22 10.96 11.48
N TRP A 413 -5.33 10.74 12.21
CA TRP A 413 -6.13 11.80 12.81
C TRP A 413 -5.53 12.40 14.09
N VAL A 414 -4.64 11.69 14.80
CA VAL A 414 -3.89 12.18 15.97
C VAL A 414 -2.53 12.73 15.52
N LYS A 415 -2.56 13.87 14.82
CA LYS A 415 -1.40 14.41 14.08
C LYS A 415 -0.16 14.71 14.92
N ASP A 416 -0.32 14.96 16.22
CA ASP A 416 0.78 15.34 17.12
C ASP A 416 1.42 14.15 17.85
N ALA A 417 0.86 12.94 17.75
CA ALA A 417 1.41 11.72 18.36
C ALA A 417 2.89 11.44 18.00
N PRO A 418 3.33 11.48 16.72
CA PRO A 418 4.73 11.18 16.39
C PRO A 418 5.69 12.23 16.93
N VAL A 419 5.26 13.51 17.00
CA VAL A 419 6.06 14.60 17.56
C VAL A 419 6.17 14.44 19.08
N LYS A 420 5.07 14.10 19.77
CA LYS A 420 5.06 13.82 21.22
C LYS A 420 5.95 12.63 21.58
N ALA A 421 5.88 11.54 20.82
CA ALA A 421 6.74 10.38 21.01
C ALA A 421 8.23 10.75 20.86
N ALA A 422 8.58 11.48 19.79
CA ALA A 422 9.95 11.94 19.58
C ALA A 422 10.44 12.92 20.67
N GLN A 423 9.55 13.79 21.18
CA GLN A 423 9.83 14.70 22.31
C GLN A 423 10.08 13.94 23.61
N ASN A 424 9.35 12.85 23.84
CA ASN A 424 9.57 11.93 24.96
C ASN A 424 10.81 11.05 24.77
N GLY A 425 11.50 11.14 23.63
CA GLY A 425 12.73 10.40 23.34
C GLY A 425 12.50 9.00 22.78
N ASN A 426 11.24 8.64 22.45
CA ASN A 426 10.92 7.37 21.82
C ASN A 426 11.43 7.33 20.38
N ASP A 427 11.88 6.15 19.95
CA ASP A 427 12.05 5.84 18.54
C ASP A 427 10.67 5.69 17.87
N VAL A 428 10.50 6.22 16.66
CA VAL A 428 9.23 6.28 15.92
C VAL A 428 9.37 5.60 14.56
N VAL A 429 8.39 4.76 14.23
CA VAL A 429 8.19 4.19 12.89
C VAL A 429 6.87 4.72 12.34
N MET A 430 6.89 5.32 11.15
CA MET A 430 5.68 5.88 10.53
C MET A 430 4.87 4.78 9.82
N THR A 431 3.61 4.62 10.21
CA THR A 431 2.64 3.68 9.62
C THR A 431 1.24 4.30 9.42
N PRO A 432 1.07 5.59 9.04
CA PRO A 432 -0.23 6.25 9.09
C PRO A 432 -1.25 5.60 8.15
N VAL A 433 -2.46 5.35 8.68
CA VAL A 433 -3.59 4.72 7.96
C VAL A 433 -3.95 5.42 6.64
N SER A 434 -3.78 6.75 6.57
CA SER A 434 -4.10 7.55 5.38
C SER A 434 -3.29 7.17 4.14
N ASN A 435 -2.13 6.54 4.30
CA ASN A 435 -1.22 6.26 3.19
C ASN A 435 -0.64 4.83 3.22
N LEU A 436 -0.41 4.27 4.42
CA LEU A 436 0.36 3.06 4.62
C LEU A 436 -0.47 1.87 5.11
N TYR A 437 -1.80 1.96 5.09
CA TYR A 437 -2.68 0.80 5.29
C TYR A 437 -3.08 0.24 3.93
N PHE A 438 -2.50 -0.90 3.59
CA PHE A 438 -2.67 -1.54 2.29
C PHE A 438 -3.87 -2.48 2.24
N ASP A 439 -4.63 -2.61 3.32
CA ASP A 439 -5.92 -3.31 3.39
C ASP A 439 -7.08 -2.50 2.78
N SER A 440 -6.92 -1.18 2.66
CA SER A 440 -7.84 -0.33 1.90
C SER A 440 -7.77 -0.62 0.39
N PRO A 441 -8.92 -0.76 -0.30
CA PRO A 441 -8.95 -1.01 -1.75
C PRO A 441 -8.12 0.03 -2.51
N PRO A 442 -7.10 -0.41 -3.27
CA PRO A 442 -6.27 0.49 -4.05
C PRO A 442 -7.04 1.08 -5.24
N GLY A 443 -6.76 2.35 -5.54
CA GLY A 443 -7.20 3.04 -6.75
C GLY A 443 -6.04 3.76 -7.44
N ILE A 444 -6.37 4.60 -8.43
CA ILE A 444 -5.39 5.25 -9.31
C ILE A 444 -4.35 6.11 -8.56
N GLN A 445 -4.73 6.73 -7.45
CA GLN A 445 -3.85 7.59 -6.65
C GLN A 445 -3.05 6.82 -5.58
N SER A 446 -3.34 5.54 -5.33
CA SER A 446 -2.78 4.87 -4.14
C SER A 446 -1.25 4.72 -4.19
N VAL A 447 -0.66 4.53 -5.37
CA VAL A 447 0.81 4.48 -5.53
C VAL A 447 1.43 5.85 -5.27
N GLU A 448 0.84 6.91 -5.81
CA GLU A 448 1.30 8.29 -5.61
C GLU A 448 1.16 8.73 -4.15
N ASN A 449 0.05 8.37 -3.49
CA ASN A 449 -0.17 8.68 -2.08
C ASN A 449 0.89 8.03 -1.18
N VAL A 450 1.31 6.80 -1.49
CA VAL A 450 2.43 6.13 -0.79
C VAL A 450 3.75 6.83 -1.08
N TYR A 451 3.99 7.21 -2.33
CA TYR A 451 5.22 7.91 -2.73
C TYR A 451 5.39 9.26 -1.99
N ASN A 452 4.28 9.91 -1.66
CA ASN A 452 4.27 11.26 -1.12
C ASN A 452 4.29 11.35 0.41
N ILE A 453 4.36 10.23 1.14
CA ILE A 453 4.42 10.25 2.61
C ILE A 453 5.57 11.12 3.15
N ALA A 454 5.38 11.64 4.35
CA ALA A 454 6.42 12.27 5.14
C ALA A 454 6.90 11.28 6.21
N VAL A 455 8.13 10.78 6.08
CA VAL A 455 8.74 9.91 7.10
C VAL A 455 9.14 10.73 8.34
N VAL A 456 9.57 11.97 8.15
CA VAL A 456 9.77 12.95 9.22
C VAL A 456 8.72 14.04 9.01
N PRO A 457 7.74 14.19 9.93
CA PRO A 457 6.69 15.20 9.81
C PRO A 457 7.23 16.61 10.03
N GLU A 458 6.46 17.61 9.58
CA GLU A 458 6.75 19.02 9.88
C GLU A 458 6.70 19.28 11.40
N GLY A 459 7.48 20.27 11.86
CA GLY A 459 7.55 20.64 13.29
C GLY A 459 8.52 19.80 14.14
N VAL A 460 9.19 18.81 13.55
CA VAL A 460 10.28 18.05 14.19
C VAL A 460 11.58 18.85 14.15
N THR A 461 12.25 19.00 15.30
CA THR A 461 13.54 19.70 15.39
C THR A 461 14.69 18.85 14.82
N ALA A 462 15.79 19.48 14.40
CA ALA A 462 16.96 18.77 13.86
C ALA A 462 17.52 17.69 14.82
N GLY A 463 17.46 17.93 16.13
CA GLY A 463 17.89 16.97 17.15
C GLY A 463 16.95 15.77 17.33
N GLN A 464 15.70 15.89 16.84
CA GLN A 464 14.65 14.88 16.93
C GLN A 464 14.49 14.03 15.66
N VAL A 465 15.14 14.41 14.56
CA VAL A 465 15.07 13.66 13.30
C VAL A 465 15.55 12.22 13.47
N LYS A 466 16.55 12.00 14.34
CA LYS A 466 17.15 10.68 14.59
C LYS A 466 16.18 9.68 15.24
N GLN A 467 15.11 10.14 15.87
CA GLN A 467 14.08 9.27 16.46
C GLN A 467 13.22 8.62 15.38
N PHE A 468 13.13 9.21 14.18
CA PHE A 468 12.35 8.66 13.08
C PHE A 468 13.16 7.59 12.36
N LEU A 469 12.95 6.33 12.73
CA LEU A 469 13.72 5.20 12.22
C LEU A 469 13.42 4.91 10.74
N GLY A 470 12.21 5.24 10.29
CA GLY A 470 11.73 5.01 8.93
C GLY A 470 10.22 4.81 8.86
N ALA A 471 9.77 4.04 7.88
CA ALA A 471 8.35 3.79 7.66
C ALA A 471 8.04 2.33 7.31
N GLN A 472 6.78 1.96 7.50
CA GLN A 472 6.26 0.63 7.23
C GLN A 472 4.82 0.71 6.70
N ALA A 473 4.47 -0.18 5.77
CA ALA A 473 3.07 -0.38 5.37
C ALA A 473 2.48 -1.62 6.02
N ASN A 474 1.22 -1.50 6.44
CA ASN A 474 0.47 -2.52 7.16
C ASN A 474 -0.56 -3.18 6.25
N ILE A 475 -0.64 -4.50 6.28
CA ILE A 475 -1.68 -5.27 5.59
C ILE A 475 -2.48 -6.02 6.65
N TRP A 476 -3.60 -5.44 7.06
CA TRP A 476 -4.63 -6.10 7.86
C TRP A 476 -5.51 -6.98 6.98
N THR A 477 -5.98 -8.12 7.48
CA THR A 477 -6.48 -9.18 6.60
C THR A 477 -7.93 -9.56 6.82
N GLU A 478 -8.77 -8.69 7.40
CA GLU A 478 -10.21 -8.90 7.57
C GLU A 478 -10.91 -9.32 6.28
N TYR A 479 -10.50 -8.74 5.13
CA TYR A 479 -11.10 -9.03 3.83
C TYR A 479 -10.07 -9.46 2.77
N ILE A 480 -8.96 -10.05 3.22
CA ILE A 480 -7.87 -10.53 2.38
C ILE A 480 -7.63 -12.01 2.73
N PRO A 481 -8.43 -12.95 2.20
CA PRO A 481 -8.32 -14.35 2.63
C PRO A 481 -7.28 -15.17 1.87
N THR A 482 -6.85 -14.69 0.69
CA THR A 482 -5.92 -15.41 -0.19
C THR A 482 -4.59 -14.70 -0.36
N GLU A 483 -3.57 -15.49 -0.68
CA GLU A 483 -2.23 -15.03 -1.05
C GLU A 483 -2.28 -14.10 -2.28
N ASN A 484 -3.11 -14.42 -3.28
CA ASN A 484 -3.33 -13.54 -4.44
C ASN A 484 -3.90 -12.18 -4.03
N ARG A 485 -4.81 -12.17 -3.05
CA ARG A 485 -5.37 -10.91 -2.55
C ARG A 485 -4.32 -10.08 -1.83
N VAL A 486 -3.44 -10.69 -1.04
CA VAL A 486 -2.30 -9.95 -0.42
C VAL A 486 -1.41 -9.34 -1.50
N ASP A 487 -1.07 -10.10 -2.55
CA ASP A 487 -0.26 -9.59 -3.67
C ASP A 487 -0.92 -8.40 -4.35
N TYR A 488 -2.22 -8.50 -4.65
CA TYR A 488 -3.00 -7.46 -5.32
C TYR A 488 -3.02 -6.18 -4.48
N MET A 489 -3.15 -6.34 -3.17
CA MET A 489 -3.18 -5.22 -2.23
C MET A 489 -1.78 -4.63 -2.06
N ALA A 490 -0.73 -5.44 -1.95
CA ALA A 490 0.62 -4.94 -1.68
C ALA A 490 1.30 -4.35 -2.93
N MET A 491 1.09 -4.94 -4.11
CA MET A 491 1.83 -4.62 -5.32
C MET A 491 0.95 -3.87 -6.33
N PRO A 492 1.38 -2.70 -6.84
CA PRO A 492 2.75 -2.16 -6.79
C PRO A 492 3.05 -1.16 -5.65
N ARG A 493 2.11 -0.89 -4.73
CA ARG A 493 2.27 0.13 -3.66
C ARG A 493 3.55 -0.05 -2.83
N MET A 494 3.94 -1.29 -2.54
CA MET A 494 5.19 -1.65 -1.85
C MET A 494 6.43 -1.05 -2.53
N THR A 495 6.44 -0.96 -3.86
CA THR A 495 7.57 -0.40 -4.61
C THR A 495 7.71 1.12 -4.44
N ALA A 496 6.58 1.83 -4.23
CA ALA A 496 6.61 3.27 -3.93
C ALA A 496 7.17 3.50 -2.52
N LEU A 497 6.72 2.71 -1.53
CA LEU A 497 7.27 2.81 -0.18
C LEU A 497 8.78 2.54 -0.18
N SER A 498 9.20 1.47 -0.86
CA SER A 498 10.62 1.10 -1.03
C SER A 498 11.46 2.27 -1.51
N GLU A 499 11.02 2.98 -2.55
CA GLU A 499 11.68 4.17 -3.07
C GLU A 499 11.85 5.23 -1.98
N VAL A 500 10.75 5.59 -1.31
CA VAL A 500 10.73 6.68 -0.33
C VAL A 500 11.67 6.40 0.83
N VAL A 501 11.63 5.19 1.39
CA VAL A 501 12.42 4.83 2.56
C VAL A 501 13.88 4.50 2.23
N TRP A 502 14.21 4.38 0.94
CA TRP A 502 15.58 4.14 0.49
C TRP A 502 16.30 5.40 0.02
N THR A 503 15.71 6.23 -0.83
CA THR A 503 16.41 7.39 -1.42
C THR A 503 16.11 8.71 -0.71
N ALA A 504 14.93 8.84 -0.09
CA ALA A 504 14.39 10.10 0.45
C ALA A 504 14.33 11.27 -0.57
N LYS A 505 14.54 11.01 -1.86
CA LYS A 505 14.39 11.95 -2.97
C LYS A 505 13.01 11.76 -3.61
N LYS A 506 12.33 12.86 -3.92
CA LYS A 506 11.02 12.86 -4.59
C LYS A 506 11.16 13.23 -6.06
N ASP A 507 10.96 12.25 -6.94
CA ASP A 507 10.84 12.36 -8.39
C ASP A 507 9.84 11.29 -8.89
N TYR A 508 8.56 11.56 -8.65
CA TYR A 508 7.47 10.64 -8.98
C TYR A 508 7.40 10.31 -10.50
N PRO A 509 7.54 11.28 -11.43
CA PRO A 509 7.53 10.98 -12.87
C PRO A 509 8.62 9.98 -13.29
N SER A 510 9.84 10.11 -12.74
CA SER A 510 10.92 9.15 -12.99
C SER A 510 10.60 7.77 -12.41
N TYR A 511 10.10 7.72 -11.18
CA TYR A 511 9.67 6.47 -10.54
C TYR A 511 8.57 5.77 -11.35
N GLN A 512 7.56 6.49 -11.82
CA GLN A 512 6.45 5.92 -12.58
C GLN A 512 6.95 5.26 -13.88
N LYS A 513 7.88 5.90 -14.61
CA LYS A 513 8.49 5.31 -15.80
C LYS A 513 9.21 3.99 -15.51
N ARG A 514 9.95 3.91 -14.40
CA ARG A 514 10.64 2.68 -13.97
C ARG A 514 9.66 1.61 -13.53
N LEU A 515 8.60 1.99 -12.80
CA LEU A 515 7.56 1.07 -12.34
C LEU A 515 6.90 0.32 -13.51
N LEU A 516 6.66 1.00 -14.63
CA LEU A 516 6.10 0.37 -15.84
C LEU A 516 6.91 -0.86 -16.29
N GLN A 517 8.25 -0.84 -16.12
CA GLN A 517 9.11 -1.97 -16.49
C GLN A 517 9.10 -3.10 -15.46
N HIS A 518 8.77 -2.79 -14.20
CA HIS A 518 8.67 -3.80 -13.15
C HIS A 518 7.43 -4.67 -13.27
N PHE A 519 6.35 -4.24 -13.94
CA PHE A 519 5.15 -5.08 -14.10
C PHE A 519 5.43 -6.40 -14.82
N LEU A 520 6.23 -6.38 -15.88
CA LEU A 520 6.65 -7.61 -16.57
C LEU A 520 7.50 -8.51 -15.66
N ARG A 521 8.33 -7.91 -14.80
CA ARG A 521 9.12 -8.66 -13.82
C ARG A 521 8.21 -9.32 -12.78
N MET A 522 7.27 -8.58 -12.20
CA MET A 522 6.29 -9.11 -11.26
C MET A 522 5.47 -10.25 -11.87
N GLU A 523 5.03 -10.09 -13.12
CA GLU A 523 4.31 -11.12 -13.86
C GLU A 523 5.16 -12.38 -14.06
N THR A 524 6.43 -12.23 -14.44
CA THR A 524 7.36 -13.37 -14.62
C THR A 524 7.63 -14.10 -13.31
N MET A 525 7.65 -13.36 -12.19
CA MET A 525 7.76 -13.90 -10.82
C MET A 525 6.45 -14.53 -10.31
N GLY A 526 5.35 -14.47 -11.07
CA GLY A 526 4.05 -15.00 -10.64
C GLY A 526 3.39 -14.20 -9.52
N ILE A 527 3.73 -12.92 -9.36
CA ILE A 527 3.11 -12.03 -8.37
C ILE A 527 1.75 -11.59 -8.90
N HIS A 528 0.68 -11.78 -8.12
CA HIS A 528 -0.67 -11.35 -8.50
C HIS A 528 -0.89 -9.85 -8.20
N TYR A 529 -0.13 -8.98 -8.87
CA TYR A 529 -0.16 -7.53 -8.64
C TYR A 529 -1.43 -6.87 -9.21
N ARG A 530 -1.81 -5.70 -8.68
CA ARG A 530 -2.85 -4.86 -9.28
C ARG A 530 -2.33 -4.17 -10.55
N LEU A 531 -3.01 -4.41 -11.68
CA LEU A 531 -2.70 -3.72 -12.93
C LEU A 531 -2.97 -2.21 -12.82
N PRO A 532 -2.12 -1.35 -13.43
CA PRO A 532 -2.41 0.08 -13.57
C PRO A 532 -3.73 0.33 -14.29
N ASP A 533 -4.40 1.40 -13.85
CA ASP A 533 -5.73 1.75 -14.29
C ASP A 533 -5.82 2.05 -15.79
N LEU A 534 -6.96 1.68 -16.38
CA LEU A 534 -7.35 2.14 -17.71
C LEU A 534 -7.91 3.56 -17.60
N THR A 535 -7.65 4.39 -18.62
CA THR A 535 -8.12 5.79 -18.64
C THR A 535 -8.73 6.15 -20.00
N GLY A 536 -9.20 7.40 -20.15
CA GLY A 536 -9.75 7.92 -21.41
C GLY A 536 -11.27 7.72 -21.59
N PHE A 537 -11.98 7.27 -20.55
CA PHE A 537 -13.43 7.10 -20.53
C PHE A 537 -14.03 7.71 -19.26
N ALA A 538 -15.36 7.92 -19.28
CA ALA A 538 -16.17 8.11 -18.08
C ALA A 538 -16.89 6.80 -17.73
N GLU A 539 -17.41 6.64 -16.51
CA GLU A 539 -18.25 5.49 -16.15
C GLU A 539 -19.68 5.69 -16.69
N GLU A 540 -20.27 6.86 -16.47
CA GLU A 540 -21.54 7.27 -17.09
C GLU A 540 -21.27 8.07 -18.37
N ASN A 541 -21.61 7.50 -19.52
CA ASN A 541 -21.34 8.08 -20.82
C ASN A 541 -22.65 8.47 -21.50
N VAL A 542 -22.58 9.53 -22.31
CA VAL A 542 -23.70 9.98 -23.13
C VAL A 542 -23.29 10.07 -24.59
N PHE A 543 -24.25 9.90 -25.49
CA PHE A 543 -24.05 10.15 -26.92
C PHE A 543 -25.28 10.85 -27.50
N VAL A 544 -25.08 11.66 -28.55
CA VAL A 544 -26.19 12.33 -29.26
C VAL A 544 -26.68 11.44 -30.40
N ASP A 545 -25.79 11.16 -31.36
CA ASP A 545 -26.08 10.25 -32.48
C ASP A 545 -25.34 8.92 -32.31
N LYS A 546 -24.03 9.00 -32.07
CA LYS A 546 -23.13 7.86 -31.85
C LYS A 546 -21.94 8.29 -31.00
N ALA A 547 -21.32 7.33 -30.32
CA ALA A 547 -20.03 7.51 -29.66
C ALA A 547 -19.05 6.42 -30.10
N THR A 548 -17.75 6.66 -29.92
CA THR A 548 -16.71 5.66 -30.08
C THR A 548 -16.02 5.48 -28.74
N LEU A 549 -16.01 4.25 -28.21
CA LEU A 549 -15.29 3.94 -26.99
C LEU A 549 -13.78 3.93 -27.28
N ARG A 550 -13.05 4.88 -26.69
CA ARG A 550 -11.58 4.96 -26.75
C ARG A 550 -11.01 4.76 -25.35
N ILE A 551 -10.18 3.75 -25.19
CA ILE A 551 -9.52 3.45 -23.91
C ILE A 551 -8.02 3.64 -24.08
N LYS A 552 -7.43 4.47 -23.22
CA LYS A 552 -5.99 4.63 -23.07
C LYS A 552 -5.46 3.50 -22.18
N LYS A 553 -4.54 2.72 -22.72
CA LYS A 553 -3.86 1.65 -21.98
C LYS A 553 -2.54 2.19 -21.41
N PRO A 554 -2.20 1.89 -20.16
CA PRO A 554 -0.91 2.26 -19.59
C PRO A 554 0.26 1.44 -20.17
N LEU A 555 -0.03 0.24 -20.69
CA LEU A 555 0.93 -0.63 -21.36
C LEU A 555 0.34 -1.20 -22.67
N ASP A 556 1.11 -1.14 -23.75
CA ASP A 556 0.69 -1.65 -25.07
C ASP A 556 0.45 -3.17 -25.07
N SER A 557 1.10 -3.89 -24.15
CA SER A 557 0.94 -5.35 -23.99
C SER A 557 -0.44 -5.77 -23.48
N TYR A 558 -1.26 -4.84 -22.99
CA TYR A 558 -2.57 -5.17 -22.43
C TYR A 558 -3.60 -5.51 -23.51
N ILE A 559 -4.26 -6.65 -23.31
CA ILE A 559 -5.36 -7.12 -24.14
C ILE A 559 -6.66 -6.67 -23.46
N LEU A 560 -7.36 -5.72 -24.06
CA LEU A 560 -8.67 -5.29 -23.57
C LEU A 560 -9.71 -6.29 -24.03
N ARG A 561 -10.48 -6.82 -23.08
CA ARG A 561 -11.58 -7.76 -23.30
C ARG A 561 -12.86 -7.12 -22.79
N TYR A 562 -13.98 -7.42 -23.45
CA TYR A 562 -15.25 -6.80 -23.09
C TYR A 562 -16.43 -7.77 -23.16
N THR A 563 -17.53 -7.36 -22.54
CA THR A 563 -18.85 -8.00 -22.57
C THR A 563 -19.94 -6.92 -22.57
N THR A 564 -21.10 -7.24 -23.14
CA THR A 564 -22.29 -6.37 -23.17
C THR A 564 -23.53 -7.06 -22.61
N ASP A 565 -23.40 -8.29 -22.11
CA ASP A 565 -24.47 -9.12 -21.55
C ASP A 565 -24.57 -8.99 -20.01
N GLY A 566 -23.89 -8.00 -19.42
CA GLY A 566 -23.82 -7.78 -17.98
C GLY A 566 -22.84 -8.69 -17.24
N LYS A 567 -22.24 -9.70 -17.87
CA LYS A 567 -21.22 -10.55 -17.24
C LYS A 567 -19.89 -9.84 -17.14
N GLN A 568 -19.02 -10.35 -16.26
CA GLN A 568 -17.64 -9.88 -16.11
C GLN A 568 -16.77 -10.41 -17.26
N PRO A 569 -15.93 -9.57 -17.91
CA PRO A 569 -14.98 -10.04 -18.91
C PRO A 569 -14.04 -11.11 -18.36
N GLN A 570 -13.83 -12.15 -19.16
CA GLN A 570 -12.95 -13.29 -18.90
C GLN A 570 -11.80 -13.29 -19.91
N ALA A 571 -10.76 -14.08 -19.64
CA ALA A 571 -9.59 -14.17 -20.52
C ALA A 571 -9.94 -14.66 -21.94
N ASN A 572 -11.06 -15.38 -22.10
CA ASN A 572 -11.59 -15.85 -23.37
C ASN A 572 -12.72 -14.98 -23.96
N SER A 573 -13.14 -13.90 -23.29
CA SER A 573 -14.14 -12.96 -23.84
C SER A 573 -13.63 -12.29 -25.13
N PRO A 574 -14.51 -11.72 -25.98
CA PRO A 574 -14.07 -10.99 -27.17
C PRO A 574 -13.08 -9.86 -26.85
N LYS A 575 -12.10 -9.63 -27.74
CA LYS A 575 -11.22 -8.47 -27.66
C LYS A 575 -12.00 -7.20 -28.02
N LEU A 576 -11.77 -6.12 -27.30
CA LEU A 576 -12.38 -4.82 -27.61
C LEU A 576 -11.85 -4.29 -28.96
N PRO A 577 -12.71 -4.06 -29.97
CA PRO A 577 -12.30 -3.43 -31.23
C PRO A 577 -11.80 -1.99 -31.02
N ALA A 578 -10.85 -1.54 -31.83
CA ALA A 578 -10.29 -0.19 -31.73
C ALA A 578 -11.33 0.92 -32.01
N ASP A 579 -12.27 0.65 -32.91
CA ASP A 579 -13.37 1.54 -33.28
C ASP A 579 -14.72 0.99 -32.80
N PHE A 580 -14.82 0.64 -31.52
CA PHE A 580 -16.08 0.16 -30.96
C PHE A 580 -17.12 1.28 -30.93
N VAL A 581 -18.08 1.23 -31.85
CA VAL A 581 -19.14 2.23 -32.01
C VAL A 581 -20.33 1.90 -31.13
N ILE A 582 -20.79 2.91 -30.39
CA ILE A 582 -22.02 2.91 -29.62
C ILE A 582 -23.05 3.73 -30.38
N SER A 583 -24.15 3.10 -30.80
CA SER A 583 -25.28 3.76 -31.46
C SER A 583 -26.62 3.54 -30.75
N THR A 584 -26.63 2.71 -29.71
CA THR A 584 -27.79 2.43 -28.87
C THR A 584 -27.37 2.41 -27.40
N PRO A 585 -28.27 2.76 -26.47
CA PRO A 585 -28.00 2.65 -25.04
C PRO A 585 -27.61 1.22 -24.65
N GLN A 586 -26.50 1.07 -23.94
CA GLN A 586 -25.97 -0.22 -23.52
C GLN A 586 -24.94 -0.06 -22.40
N THR A 587 -24.61 -1.16 -21.73
CA THR A 587 -23.48 -1.23 -20.79
C THR A 587 -22.37 -2.07 -21.40
N VAL A 588 -21.14 -1.54 -21.39
CA VAL A 588 -19.94 -2.24 -21.82
C VAL A 588 -19.07 -2.48 -20.59
N ASN A 589 -18.93 -3.73 -20.17
CA ASN A 589 -17.95 -4.09 -19.15
C ASN A 589 -16.61 -4.36 -19.85
N VAL A 590 -15.54 -3.74 -19.38
CA VAL A 590 -14.20 -3.90 -19.96
C VAL A 590 -13.17 -4.19 -18.87
N ALA A 591 -12.21 -5.05 -19.17
CA ALA A 591 -11.06 -5.30 -18.32
C ALA A 591 -9.78 -5.46 -19.15
N ALA A 592 -8.66 -5.03 -18.58
CA ALA A 592 -7.35 -5.34 -19.13
C ALA A 592 -6.92 -6.75 -18.73
N PHE A 593 -6.25 -7.44 -19.65
CA PHE A 593 -5.58 -8.69 -19.37
C PHE A 593 -4.12 -8.58 -19.79
N THR A 594 -3.21 -9.07 -18.95
CA THR A 594 -1.83 -9.29 -19.37
C THR A 594 -1.75 -10.44 -20.38
N PRO A 595 -0.64 -10.59 -21.13
CA PRO A 595 -0.46 -11.73 -22.02
C PRO A 595 -0.57 -13.09 -21.33
N SER A 596 -0.20 -13.20 -20.05
CA SER A 596 -0.36 -14.44 -19.26
C SER A 596 -1.79 -14.66 -18.73
N GLY A 597 -2.70 -13.70 -18.90
CA GLY A 597 -4.10 -13.81 -18.51
C GLY A 597 -4.45 -13.22 -17.14
N VAL A 598 -3.53 -12.52 -16.47
CA VAL A 598 -3.85 -11.76 -15.25
C VAL A 598 -4.82 -10.64 -15.61
N ARG A 599 -5.96 -10.58 -14.92
CA ARG A 599 -7.02 -9.59 -15.16
C ARG A 599 -6.82 -8.38 -14.25
N GLY A 600 -6.99 -7.17 -14.80
CA GLY A 600 -7.09 -5.93 -14.04
C GLY A 600 -8.49 -5.70 -13.48
N ASP A 601 -8.75 -4.47 -13.03
CA ASP A 601 -10.08 -4.08 -12.59
C ASP A 601 -11.08 -4.10 -13.76
N VAL A 602 -12.34 -4.35 -13.44
CA VAL A 602 -13.43 -4.31 -14.42
C VAL A 602 -14.12 -2.97 -14.33
N TYR A 603 -14.19 -2.27 -15.46
CA TYR A 603 -14.86 -0.99 -15.61
C TYR A 603 -16.19 -1.21 -16.32
N SER A 604 -17.27 -0.76 -15.70
CA SER A 604 -18.62 -0.83 -16.25
C SER A 604 -18.99 0.51 -16.87
N LEU A 605 -18.97 0.59 -18.19
CA LEU A 605 -19.20 1.82 -18.95
C LEU A 605 -20.65 1.85 -19.43
N ARG A 606 -21.48 2.70 -18.81
CA ARG A 606 -22.90 2.84 -19.16
C ARG A 606 -23.06 3.92 -20.21
N TYR A 607 -23.75 3.63 -21.31
CA TYR A 607 -24.03 4.58 -22.38
C TYR A 607 -25.52 4.88 -22.49
N GLN A 608 -25.86 6.16 -22.52
CA GLN A 608 -27.23 6.64 -22.71
C GLN A 608 -27.29 7.65 -23.86
N GLN A 609 -28.38 7.63 -24.63
CA GLN A 609 -28.61 8.66 -25.64
C GLN A 609 -29.17 9.92 -24.98
N GLN A 610 -28.62 11.09 -25.30
CA GLN A 610 -29.11 12.38 -24.81
C GLN A 610 -29.12 13.43 -25.92
N ALA A 611 -30.17 14.23 -25.98
CA ALA A 611 -30.13 15.51 -26.69
C ALA A 611 -29.33 16.54 -25.88
N TYR A 612 -28.72 17.50 -26.59
CA TYR A 612 -28.07 18.65 -25.93
C TYR A 612 -29.10 19.41 -25.08
N ALA A 613 -28.81 19.61 -23.80
CA ALA A 613 -29.64 20.46 -22.96
C ALA A 613 -29.58 21.92 -23.44
N THR A 614 -30.73 22.58 -23.50
CA THR A 614 -30.87 24.00 -23.86
C THR A 614 -30.48 24.87 -22.67
N PRO A 615 -29.74 25.99 -22.87
CA PRO A 615 -29.35 26.85 -21.77
C PRO A 615 -30.55 27.60 -21.18
N VAL A 616 -30.49 27.88 -19.88
CA VAL A 616 -31.48 28.71 -19.18
C VAL A 616 -31.17 30.19 -19.36
N SER A 617 -32.22 31.01 -19.44
CA SER A 617 -32.08 32.48 -19.37
C SER A 617 -32.07 32.91 -17.90
N ALA A 618 -30.94 33.44 -17.43
CA ALA A 618 -30.80 33.93 -16.06
C ALA A 618 -30.67 35.46 -16.03
N ALA A 619 -31.53 36.13 -15.28
CA ALA A 619 -31.44 37.58 -15.06
C ALA A 619 -30.57 37.87 -13.83
N LYS A 620 -29.53 38.70 -13.98
CA LYS A 620 -28.60 39.17 -12.93
C LYS A 620 -27.94 38.04 -12.12
N LEU A 621 -26.90 37.44 -12.69
CA LEU A 621 -26.06 36.44 -12.05
C LEU A 621 -24.93 37.06 -11.25
N GLY A 622 -24.74 36.63 -9.99
CA GLY A 622 -23.55 36.92 -9.20
C GLY A 622 -22.46 35.87 -9.43
N PRO A 623 -21.15 36.19 -9.27
CA PRO A 623 -20.08 35.20 -9.42
C PRO A 623 -20.12 34.13 -8.31
N GLY A 624 -19.76 32.89 -8.64
CA GLY A 624 -19.63 31.79 -7.68
C GLY A 624 -20.91 30.97 -7.47
N LEU A 625 -20.94 30.16 -6.41
CA LEU A 625 -22.01 29.23 -6.02
C LEU A 625 -22.52 29.58 -4.63
N THR A 626 -23.81 29.36 -4.39
CA THR A 626 -24.38 29.35 -3.05
C THR A 626 -24.07 28.01 -2.38
N CYS A 627 -23.43 28.04 -1.22
CA CYS A 627 -23.02 26.87 -0.45
C CYS A 627 -23.83 26.79 0.85
N PHE A 628 -24.72 25.81 0.96
CA PHE A 628 -25.52 25.51 2.15
C PHE A 628 -24.77 24.51 3.02
N TYR A 629 -24.56 24.85 4.29
CA TYR A 629 -23.82 24.04 5.25
C TYR A 629 -24.74 23.47 6.33
N PHE A 630 -24.56 22.19 6.64
CA PHE A 630 -25.32 21.44 7.64
C PHE A 630 -24.35 20.79 8.64
N LYS A 631 -24.39 21.23 9.90
CA LYS A 631 -23.50 20.77 10.98
C LYS A 631 -24.01 19.49 11.62
N LYS A 632 -24.11 18.43 10.81
CA LYS A 632 -24.60 17.10 11.23
C LYS A 632 -24.03 16.00 10.33
N GLN A 633 -23.90 14.81 10.89
CA GLN A 633 -23.57 13.60 10.12
C GLN A 633 -24.75 13.14 9.27
N PHE A 634 -24.46 12.75 8.03
CA PHE A 634 -25.42 12.17 7.09
C PHE A 634 -24.92 10.82 6.60
N LYS A 635 -25.84 9.91 6.29
CA LYS A 635 -25.50 8.64 5.63
C LYS A 635 -25.52 8.74 4.11
N GLU A 636 -26.31 9.68 3.59
CA GLU A 636 -26.55 9.92 2.17
C GLU A 636 -26.86 11.41 1.96
N THR A 637 -26.44 11.97 0.84
CA THR A 637 -26.60 13.41 0.52
C THR A 637 -28.06 13.85 0.45
N LYS A 638 -28.97 12.98 0.01
CA LYS A 638 -30.40 13.27 -0.12
C LYS A 638 -31.07 13.65 1.20
N LEU A 639 -30.49 13.23 2.34
CA LEU A 639 -31.00 13.53 3.67
C LEU A 639 -30.84 15.02 4.06
N MET A 640 -30.13 15.81 3.24
CA MET A 640 -30.04 17.26 3.41
C MET A 640 -31.19 18.04 2.76
N ASN A 641 -31.89 17.46 1.77
CA ASN A 641 -32.76 18.22 0.86
C ASN A 641 -33.92 18.95 1.56
N ASP A 642 -34.43 18.39 2.66
CA ASP A 642 -35.58 18.94 3.39
C ASP A 642 -35.17 19.68 4.67
N LEU A 643 -33.87 19.95 4.84
CA LEU A 643 -33.34 20.61 6.03
C LEU A 643 -33.06 22.10 5.77
N LYS A 644 -33.20 22.89 6.84
CA LYS A 644 -32.69 24.26 6.85
C LYS A 644 -31.19 24.23 7.11
N ALA A 645 -30.41 24.92 6.28
CA ALA A 645 -28.97 25.06 6.47
C ALA A 645 -28.64 25.82 7.77
N ASP A 646 -27.61 25.37 8.47
CA ASP A 646 -27.04 26.06 9.64
C ASP A 646 -26.31 27.34 9.23
N SER A 647 -25.73 27.36 8.03
CA SER A 647 -25.05 28.52 7.47
C SER A 647 -25.09 28.51 5.94
N THR A 648 -24.90 29.67 5.33
CA THR A 648 -24.84 29.82 3.87
C THR A 648 -23.63 30.69 3.51
N TYR A 649 -22.92 30.29 2.45
CA TYR A 649 -21.72 30.97 1.95
C TYR A 649 -21.82 31.22 0.45
N THR A 650 -21.09 32.20 -0.06
CA THR A 650 -20.79 32.32 -1.49
C THR A 650 -19.36 31.84 -1.72
N ILE A 651 -19.17 30.90 -2.63
CA ILE A 651 -17.85 30.31 -2.92
C ILE A 651 -17.58 30.31 -4.43
N ASN A 652 -16.32 30.38 -4.86
CA ASN A 652 -16.02 30.50 -6.29
C ASN A 652 -16.08 29.15 -7.04
N ASN A 653 -15.96 28.03 -6.32
CA ASN A 653 -15.85 26.69 -6.90
C ASN A 653 -16.38 25.65 -5.91
N VAL A 654 -16.43 24.38 -6.29
CA VAL A 654 -16.84 23.27 -5.40
C VAL A 654 -15.74 22.98 -4.38
N VAL A 655 -15.76 23.74 -3.27
CA VAL A 655 -14.79 23.63 -2.17
C VAL A 655 -15.48 23.79 -0.82
N VAL A 656 -15.00 23.07 0.18
CA VAL A 656 -15.47 23.24 1.57
C VAL A 656 -14.99 24.59 2.11
N PRO A 657 -15.86 25.46 2.65
CA PRO A 657 -15.45 26.72 3.26
C PRO A 657 -14.45 26.51 4.41
N LYS A 658 -13.39 27.33 4.47
CA LYS A 658 -12.33 27.21 5.51
C LYS A 658 -12.84 27.33 6.96
N SER A 659 -14.01 27.95 7.16
CA SER A 659 -14.65 28.08 8.47
C SER A 659 -15.35 26.81 8.95
N VAL A 660 -15.53 25.81 8.09
CA VAL A 660 -16.13 24.52 8.45
C VAL A 660 -15.09 23.68 9.20
N THR A 661 -15.34 23.44 10.48
CA THR A 661 -14.43 22.69 11.38
C THR A 661 -15.12 21.53 12.08
N ALA A 662 -16.41 21.28 11.80
CA ALA A 662 -17.12 20.16 12.41
C ALA A 662 -16.49 18.84 11.96
N PRO A 663 -16.43 17.83 12.85
CA PRO A 663 -15.86 16.53 12.52
C PRO A 663 -16.71 15.79 11.48
N SER A 664 -18.00 16.08 11.39
CA SER A 664 -18.89 15.57 10.36
C SER A 664 -19.89 16.66 9.95
N PHE A 665 -20.25 16.67 8.67
CA PHE A 665 -21.11 17.70 8.10
C PHE A 665 -21.70 17.30 6.74
N GLY A 666 -22.64 18.10 6.25
CA GLY A 666 -23.13 18.05 4.87
C GLY A 666 -23.03 19.43 4.21
N ILE A 667 -22.79 19.45 2.89
CA ILE A 667 -22.74 20.66 2.07
C ILE A 667 -23.53 20.47 0.77
N GLN A 668 -24.25 21.50 0.35
CA GLN A 668 -24.85 21.60 -0.98
C GLN A 668 -24.40 22.87 -1.69
N PHE A 669 -23.97 22.74 -2.95
CA PHE A 669 -23.54 23.81 -3.83
C PHE A 669 -24.59 24.04 -4.91
N TRP A 670 -25.18 25.22 -4.97
CA TRP A 670 -26.25 25.58 -5.90
C TRP A 670 -25.86 26.81 -6.71
N GLY A 671 -26.16 26.77 -8.01
CA GLY A 671 -25.95 27.89 -8.92
C GLY A 671 -26.12 27.44 -10.36
N ASN A 672 -25.29 28.00 -11.23
CA ASN A 672 -25.27 27.74 -12.66
C ASN A 672 -23.83 27.55 -13.13
N LEU A 673 -23.69 26.72 -14.18
CA LEU A 673 -22.48 26.48 -14.92
C LEU A 673 -22.64 27.03 -16.33
N THR A 674 -21.82 28.01 -16.72
CA THR A 674 -21.81 28.55 -18.08
C THR A 674 -20.72 27.90 -18.90
N VAL A 675 -21.11 27.13 -19.91
CA VAL A 675 -20.18 26.42 -20.79
C VAL A 675 -19.92 27.22 -22.08
N PRO A 676 -18.66 27.32 -22.54
CA PRO A 676 -18.27 28.23 -23.62
C PRO A 676 -18.65 27.73 -25.02
N GLU A 677 -18.91 26.43 -25.17
CA GLU A 677 -19.26 25.79 -26.43
C GLU A 677 -20.20 24.59 -26.26
N THR A 678 -20.92 24.24 -27.33
CA THR A 678 -21.79 23.05 -27.37
C THR A 678 -20.94 21.79 -27.44
N GLY A 679 -21.20 20.81 -26.58
CA GLY A 679 -20.43 19.57 -26.57
C GLY A 679 -20.87 18.58 -25.50
N ILE A 680 -20.16 17.45 -25.45
CA ILE A 680 -20.29 16.47 -24.37
C ILE A 680 -19.19 16.75 -23.35
N TYR A 681 -19.62 17.11 -22.14
CA TYR A 681 -18.74 17.40 -21.02
C TYR A 681 -18.68 16.19 -20.11
N SER A 682 -17.48 15.72 -19.81
CA SER A 682 -17.21 14.72 -18.77
C SER A 682 -16.87 15.44 -17.48
N PHE A 683 -17.41 14.97 -16.36
CA PHE A 683 -17.10 15.46 -15.01
C PHE A 683 -16.54 14.32 -14.17
N PHE A 684 -15.52 14.63 -13.38
CA PHE A 684 -14.83 13.69 -12.48
C PHE A 684 -14.96 14.23 -11.07
N TYR A 685 -15.72 13.54 -10.24
CA TYR A 685 -16.05 13.97 -8.88
C TYR A 685 -15.37 13.03 -7.89
N THR A 686 -14.30 13.50 -7.25
CA THR A 686 -13.61 12.80 -6.18
C THR A 686 -14.14 13.28 -4.85
N CYS A 687 -14.70 12.37 -4.06
CA CYS A 687 -15.02 12.65 -2.67
C CYS A 687 -14.75 11.43 -1.78
N ASP A 688 -14.48 11.66 -0.49
CA ASP A 688 -14.79 10.68 0.56
C ASP A 688 -16.26 10.77 0.95
N ASP A 689 -16.69 9.75 1.67
CA ASP A 689 -18.02 9.54 2.22
C ASP A 689 -19.15 9.62 1.20
N GLY A 690 -19.56 10.77 0.72
CA GLY A 690 -20.59 10.80 -0.32
C GLY A 690 -20.71 12.11 -1.06
N GLY A 691 -21.05 12.03 -2.35
CA GLY A 691 -21.31 13.19 -3.18
C GLY A 691 -22.15 12.89 -4.43
N VAL A 692 -22.98 13.85 -4.81
CA VAL A 692 -23.83 13.77 -6.01
C VAL A 692 -23.65 15.02 -6.86
N LEU A 693 -23.51 14.86 -8.18
CA LEU A 693 -23.41 15.96 -9.14
C LEU A 693 -24.58 15.94 -10.13
N ARG A 694 -25.24 17.08 -10.26
CA ARG A 694 -26.33 17.33 -11.21
C ARG A 694 -26.06 18.59 -12.04
N ILE A 695 -26.23 18.49 -13.35
CA ILE A 695 -26.06 19.59 -14.31
C ILE A 695 -27.20 19.54 -15.31
N ALA A 696 -27.82 20.69 -15.61
CA ALA A 696 -29.02 20.78 -16.43
C ALA A 696 -30.14 19.83 -15.93
N ASP A 697 -30.28 19.74 -14.61
CA ASP A 697 -31.21 18.87 -13.88
C ASP A 697 -31.08 17.36 -14.16
N ARG A 698 -29.98 16.94 -14.81
CA ARG A 698 -29.62 15.54 -15.04
C ARG A 698 -28.64 15.08 -13.96
N LEU A 699 -28.79 13.83 -13.50
CA LEU A 699 -27.78 13.17 -12.67
C LEU A 699 -26.56 12.87 -13.55
N VAL A 700 -25.42 13.46 -13.21
CA VAL A 700 -24.17 13.29 -13.96
C VAL A 700 -23.24 12.33 -13.23
N VAL A 701 -23.04 12.53 -11.93
CA VAL A 701 -22.22 11.63 -11.10
C VAL A 701 -22.98 11.28 -9.83
N ASP A 702 -23.05 9.98 -9.53
CA ASP A 702 -23.51 9.44 -8.26
C ASP A 702 -22.32 8.77 -7.56
N ASN A 703 -21.83 9.44 -6.52
CA ASN A 703 -20.73 9.00 -5.67
C ASN A 703 -21.18 9.04 -4.20
N ASP A 704 -22.45 8.73 -3.92
CA ASP A 704 -23.05 8.84 -2.58
C ASP A 704 -22.77 7.60 -1.71
N GLY A 705 -22.81 7.79 -0.38
CA GLY A 705 -22.76 6.73 0.63
C GLY A 705 -21.36 6.37 1.13
N ASN A 706 -21.20 6.33 2.46
CA ASN A 706 -19.92 6.28 3.18
C ASN A 706 -18.81 5.36 2.57
N HIS A 707 -17.77 5.97 2.02
CA HIS A 707 -16.60 5.29 1.44
C HIS A 707 -15.31 6.11 1.61
N PHE A 708 -14.14 5.47 1.46
CA PHE A 708 -12.86 6.18 1.32
C PHE A 708 -12.85 7.09 0.07
N PRO A 709 -11.89 8.02 -0.09
CA PRO A 709 -11.83 8.87 -1.27
C PRO A 709 -11.78 8.08 -2.59
N ILE A 710 -12.84 8.18 -3.39
CA ILE A 710 -12.93 7.58 -4.74
C ILE A 710 -13.37 8.63 -5.76
N GLU A 711 -12.89 8.49 -7.00
CA GLU A 711 -13.33 9.31 -8.12
C GLU A 711 -14.40 8.55 -8.91
N LYS A 712 -15.56 9.20 -9.12
CA LYS A 712 -16.60 8.76 -10.05
C LYS A 712 -16.73 9.75 -11.19
N SER A 713 -17.14 9.26 -12.36
CA SER A 713 -17.18 10.10 -13.56
C SER A 713 -18.44 9.90 -14.38
N GLY A 714 -18.89 11.00 -15.00
CA GLY A 714 -20.06 10.97 -15.85
C GLY A 714 -20.14 12.11 -16.84
N GLN A 715 -20.96 11.93 -17.87
CA GLN A 715 -21.08 12.87 -18.98
C GLN A 715 -22.46 13.52 -19.08
N VAL A 716 -22.49 14.71 -19.67
CA VAL A 716 -23.72 15.42 -20.02
C VAL A 716 -23.54 16.19 -21.33
N ALA A 717 -24.56 16.11 -22.21
CA ALA A 717 -24.59 16.85 -23.48
C ALA A 717 -25.22 18.23 -23.26
N LEU A 718 -24.45 19.31 -23.49
CA LEU A 718 -24.86 20.69 -23.22
C LEU A 718 -24.70 21.56 -24.47
N GLN A 719 -25.69 22.42 -24.74
CA GLN A 719 -25.49 23.54 -25.67
C GLN A 719 -24.65 24.64 -25.01
N LYS A 720 -23.95 25.44 -25.81
CA LYS A 720 -23.28 26.66 -25.33
C LYS A 720 -24.25 27.54 -24.52
N GLY A 721 -23.84 27.97 -23.33
CA GLY A 721 -24.63 28.85 -22.47
C GLY A 721 -24.70 28.38 -21.01
N THR A 722 -25.63 28.96 -20.27
CA THR A 722 -25.78 28.77 -18.82
C THR A 722 -26.72 27.61 -18.51
N HIS A 723 -26.32 26.73 -17.58
CA HIS A 723 -27.09 25.55 -17.16
C HIS A 723 -27.18 25.46 -15.64
N PRO A 724 -28.31 25.01 -15.06
CA PRO A 724 -28.41 24.74 -13.64
C PRO A 724 -27.31 23.79 -13.16
N PHE A 725 -26.69 24.12 -12.02
CA PHE A 725 -25.63 23.35 -11.39
C PHE A 725 -25.97 23.05 -9.94
N ARG A 726 -25.92 21.77 -9.56
CA ARG A 726 -26.08 21.34 -8.17
C ARG A 726 -25.05 20.26 -7.85
N ALA A 727 -24.30 20.44 -6.77
CA ALA A 727 -23.45 19.40 -6.21
C ALA A 727 -23.73 19.25 -4.72
N ALA A 728 -23.60 18.03 -4.20
CA ALA A 728 -23.72 17.73 -2.77
C ALA A 728 -22.50 16.94 -2.30
N PHE A 729 -22.16 17.10 -1.02
CA PHE A 729 -21.05 16.41 -0.36
C PHE A 729 -21.39 16.16 1.12
N ILE A 730 -20.99 15.02 1.68
CA ILE A 730 -21.10 14.70 3.11
C ILE A 730 -19.73 14.25 3.63
N GLU A 731 -19.40 14.62 4.87
CA GLU A 731 -18.21 14.19 5.62
C GLU A 731 -18.67 13.48 6.90
N GLY A 732 -18.16 12.28 7.13
CA GLY A 732 -18.54 11.34 8.17
C GLY A 732 -17.59 11.33 9.37
N GLY A 733 -16.35 11.82 9.24
CA GLY A 733 -15.33 11.86 10.29
C GLY A 733 -13.93 11.48 9.81
N GLY A 734 -12.90 12.03 10.46
CA GLY A 734 -11.50 11.65 10.20
C GLY A 734 -10.79 12.50 9.14
N GLY A 735 -11.49 13.45 8.51
CA GLY A 735 -10.97 14.40 7.53
C GLY A 735 -11.41 14.06 6.11
N PHE A 736 -11.48 15.07 5.23
CA PHE A 736 -12.15 14.95 3.93
C PHE A 736 -11.26 15.19 2.69
N THR A 737 -11.75 14.76 1.53
CA THR A 737 -11.26 14.98 0.17
C THR A 737 -12.45 15.39 -0.69
N LEU A 738 -12.35 16.54 -1.37
CA LEU A 738 -13.38 16.97 -2.34
C LEU A 738 -12.68 17.62 -3.54
N LYS A 739 -12.87 17.05 -4.74
CA LYS A 739 -12.33 17.59 -5.99
C LYS A 739 -13.33 17.40 -7.12
N LEU A 740 -13.48 18.42 -7.96
CA LEU A 740 -14.28 18.35 -9.18
C LEU A 740 -13.43 18.82 -10.37
N LYS A 741 -13.35 17.98 -11.40
CA LYS A 741 -12.68 18.29 -12.67
C LYS A 741 -13.66 18.11 -13.84
N TYR A 742 -13.34 18.72 -14.97
CA TYR A 742 -14.05 18.49 -16.23
C TYR A 742 -13.10 18.15 -17.37
N SER A 743 -13.66 17.55 -18.41
CA SER A 743 -13.03 17.34 -19.72
C SER A 743 -14.08 17.65 -20.80
N LEU A 744 -13.63 18.23 -21.90
CA LEU A 744 -14.48 18.47 -23.08
C LEU A 744 -14.05 17.54 -24.20
N ASN A 745 -15.01 16.76 -24.73
CA ASN A 745 -14.77 15.88 -25.89
C ASN A 745 -13.54 14.96 -25.72
N GLY A 746 -13.25 14.54 -24.49
CA GLY A 746 -12.13 13.64 -24.18
C GLY A 746 -10.76 14.31 -24.01
N SER A 747 -10.71 15.64 -23.86
CA SER A 747 -9.49 16.35 -23.42
C SER A 747 -8.98 15.83 -22.06
N GLU A 748 -7.75 16.15 -21.70
CA GLU A 748 -7.26 15.82 -20.35
C GLU A 748 -8.13 16.52 -19.27
N PRO A 749 -8.45 15.84 -18.15
CA PRO A 749 -9.23 16.43 -17.07
C PRO A 749 -8.52 17.62 -16.42
N MET A 750 -9.23 18.73 -16.25
CA MET A 750 -8.72 19.95 -15.63
C MET A 750 -9.72 20.57 -14.65
N ALA A 751 -9.25 21.51 -13.81
CA ALA A 751 -10.12 22.24 -12.90
C ALA A 751 -11.14 23.09 -13.67
N ILE A 752 -12.37 23.17 -13.19
CA ILE A 752 -13.41 24.03 -13.77
C ILE A 752 -13.05 25.49 -13.46
N PRO A 753 -13.01 26.40 -14.45
CA PRO A 753 -12.73 27.81 -14.19
C PRO A 753 -13.77 28.44 -13.27
N ASP A 754 -13.34 29.18 -12.25
CA ASP A 754 -14.24 29.91 -11.33
C ASP A 754 -15.23 30.80 -12.09
N SER A 755 -14.80 31.39 -13.21
CA SER A 755 -15.64 32.23 -14.09
C SER A 755 -16.81 31.51 -14.74
N TRP A 756 -16.85 30.17 -14.71
CA TRP A 756 -17.99 29.40 -15.22
C TRP A 756 -19.12 29.31 -14.21
N PHE A 757 -18.85 29.57 -12.93
CA PHE A 757 -19.85 29.47 -11.86
C PHE A 757 -20.51 30.80 -11.56
N SER A 758 -21.83 30.74 -11.40
CA SER A 758 -22.66 31.88 -11.00
C SER A 758 -23.84 31.43 -10.14
N HIS A 759 -24.38 32.30 -9.28
CA HIS A 759 -25.50 32.00 -8.39
C HIS A 759 -26.64 33.00 -8.54
#